data_AF-A0A6M0RRD4-F1
#
_entry.id   AF-A0A6M0RRD4-F1
#
_cell.length_a   1.000
_cell.length_b   1.000
_cell.length_c   1.000
_cell.angle_alpha   90.00
_cell.angle_beta   90.00
_cell.angle_gamma   90.00
#
_symmetry.space_group_name_H-M   'P 1'
#
loop_
_entity.id
_entity.type
_entity.pdbx_description
1 polymer ?
#
loop_
_entity_poly.entity_id
_entity_poly.type
_entity_poly.pdbx_seq_one_letter_code
_entity_poly.pdbx_strand_id
1 'polypeptide(L)'
;MFHSLFSTSYALAVLLGGIALATPGFAQSSPLPKTDNEAVELESSLVEAEHGQLALNAMDPADSIEPPGLDVRPGNGVISPFLELAMQQELHNLMGRFEGALLHGYASGQPAELALTSMRTDGSLSASLGGASLPTPLSHPALETAQQTLDDWQNLIAQRDYGTARQRWLESRQALWNAFPVEQSLAHAEVRAMWLDRGTIVRAGSEAKLADVFDRLAAAGINTVFFESMNAGYPIYPSRIAPQQNPLTRHWDPLASAIKLGKERGIEVHAWIWLFAAGNRRHNALLNLPASYPGPLINANPGWTGYDRQGRMVPLGQDKPFLDPANPEVRSYLMRILQELVENYDIDGVQFDYVRYPFQDPGANRTYGYGTAARLRFRDMTGVDPAALSPRDNPALTTHEQRRQRRLWQQWTEFRVQQVSSFVAEASQMLRQRRPGITVSAAVFAKPTHERVQKIQQDWETWAERGDVDWIVLMSYAMDTNRFEELIHPWVLDGNYGSTLIIPGIRLLNLPEMAALDQIQTLRDLPVSGYALFAADNLQQGIQTLLNNTQGDTSMPHSLPQRQPFNTAAERYQSLQREWGWLLSNGQLLMREQRMAQWVDDVNKLGDQLADLAEDPSHRKLEEVRSHLHQLNQVIDSELTVKSQQNRYRLQTWEYRLATIEHLLAYGENRFIP
;
A
#
# COMPACT_ATOMS: atom_id res chain seq x y z
N MET A 1 -35.93 12.94 -13.67
CA MET A 1 -36.38 13.57 -14.93
C MET A 1 -35.11 14.04 -15.63
N PHE A 2 -34.68 13.62 -16.82
CA PHE A 2 -35.26 12.85 -17.91
C PHE A 2 -34.20 11.84 -18.41
N HIS A 3 -34.68 10.68 -18.87
CA HIS A 3 -33.95 9.69 -19.65
C HIS A 3 -33.89 10.10 -21.13
N SER A 4 -32.89 9.59 -21.86
CA SER A 4 -33.05 8.58 -22.93
C SER A 4 -32.21 8.82 -24.21
N LEU A 5 -31.54 7.71 -24.60
CA LEU A 5 -31.41 7.14 -25.96
C LEU A 5 -30.53 7.83 -27.01
N PHE A 6 -29.51 7.09 -27.48
CA PHE A 6 -29.45 6.57 -28.86
C PHE A 6 -28.61 5.27 -28.93
N SER A 7 -29.15 4.29 -29.65
CA SER A 7 -28.53 3.06 -30.15
C SER A 7 -28.99 2.87 -31.60
N THR A 8 -28.34 1.95 -32.33
CA THR A 8 -28.48 1.48 -33.73
C THR A 8 -27.48 2.08 -34.72
N SER A 9 -26.88 1.38 -35.69
CA SER A 9 -26.81 -0.05 -36.09
C SER A 9 -25.74 -0.16 -37.19
N TYR A 10 -25.11 -1.31 -37.40
CA TYR A 10 -24.51 -1.67 -38.70
C TYR A 10 -24.66 -3.17 -38.96
N ALA A 11 -25.39 -3.51 -40.03
CA ALA A 11 -25.35 -4.81 -40.68
C ALA A 11 -25.69 -4.71 -42.18
N LEU A 12 -24.85 -5.40 -42.97
CA LEU A 12 -25.10 -6.12 -44.24
C LEU A 12 -25.36 -5.41 -45.58
N ALA A 13 -24.61 -5.88 -46.60
CA ALA A 13 -25.03 -6.11 -47.99
C ALA A 13 -24.21 -7.33 -48.53
N VAL A 14 -24.77 -8.52 -48.86
CA VAL A 14 -25.53 -8.95 -50.08
C VAL A 14 -24.56 -9.42 -51.23
N LEU A 15 -24.65 -10.54 -51.98
CA LEU A 15 -25.72 -11.15 -52.82
C LEU A 15 -25.35 -12.60 -53.33
N LEU A 16 -26.37 -13.50 -53.39
CA LEU A 16 -26.74 -14.69 -54.23
C LEU A 16 -25.79 -15.29 -55.31
N GLY A 17 -25.85 -16.55 -55.81
CA GLY A 17 -26.74 -17.74 -55.70
C GLY A 17 -26.48 -18.74 -56.88
N GLY A 18 -26.97 -20.00 -56.85
CA GLY A 18 -27.23 -20.84 -58.07
C GLY A 18 -26.75 -22.32 -58.18
N ILE A 19 -27.61 -23.27 -57.77
CA ILE A 19 -28.13 -24.53 -58.41
C ILE A 19 -27.26 -25.51 -59.28
N ALA A 20 -27.20 -26.77 -58.78
CA ALA A 20 -27.30 -28.15 -59.35
C ALA A 20 -26.40 -28.72 -60.50
N LEU A 21 -25.89 -29.96 -60.31
CA LEU A 21 -26.29 -31.22 -61.02
C LEU A 21 -25.42 -32.47 -60.71
N ALA A 22 -26.11 -33.61 -60.48
CA ALA A 22 -25.86 -35.01 -60.87
C ALA A 22 -24.66 -35.89 -60.38
N THR A 23 -25.02 -37.06 -59.83
CA THR A 23 -24.28 -38.33 -59.53
C THR A 23 -24.17 -39.26 -60.78
N PRO A 24 -23.42 -40.41 -60.85
CA PRO A 24 -23.54 -41.68 -60.05
C PRO A 24 -22.16 -42.33 -59.73
N GLY A 25 -21.92 -43.46 -59.03
CA GLY A 25 -22.63 -44.62 -58.46
C GLY A 25 -21.55 -45.71 -58.18
N PHE A 26 -21.59 -46.48 -57.07
CA PHE A 26 -21.80 -47.96 -56.97
C PHE A 26 -21.55 -48.33 -55.46
N ALA A 27 -22.52 -48.79 -54.64
CA ALA A 27 -23.06 -50.15 -54.40
C ALA A 27 -22.01 -51.14 -53.80
N GLN A 28 -22.18 -51.93 -52.73
CA GLN A 28 -23.28 -52.56 -51.95
C GLN A 28 -22.77 -52.77 -50.47
N SER A 29 -23.51 -52.97 -49.37
CA SER A 29 -24.69 -53.82 -49.06
C SER A 29 -25.26 -53.49 -47.64
N SER A 30 -26.55 -53.76 -47.43
CA SER A 30 -27.38 -53.62 -46.19
C SER A 30 -27.71 -55.04 -45.63
N PRO A 31 -28.31 -55.28 -44.41
CA PRO A 31 -29.26 -54.42 -43.67
C PRO A 31 -29.22 -54.36 -42.10
N LEU A 32 -29.95 -53.35 -41.60
CA LEU A 32 -30.39 -52.91 -40.24
C LEU A 32 -31.33 -53.90 -39.48
N PRO A 33 -31.86 -53.67 -38.22
CA PRO A 33 -31.99 -52.39 -37.46
C PRO A 33 -31.89 -52.36 -35.89
N LYS A 34 -31.78 -51.11 -35.35
CA LYS A 34 -32.39 -50.52 -34.11
C LYS A 34 -31.79 -50.91 -32.72
N THR A 35 -31.53 -50.02 -31.74
CA THR A 35 -32.03 -48.66 -31.39
C THR A 35 -31.02 -47.79 -30.61
N ASP A 36 -31.14 -46.48 -30.84
CA ASP A 36 -30.61 -45.24 -30.25
C ASP A 36 -30.32 -45.13 -28.73
N ASN A 37 -29.18 -44.52 -28.39
CA ASN A 37 -29.07 -43.31 -27.52
C ASN A 37 -27.60 -42.87 -27.31
N GLU A 38 -27.05 -42.04 -28.20
CA GLU A 38 -25.84 -41.24 -27.92
C GLU A 38 -26.02 -39.83 -28.52
N ALA A 39 -26.56 -38.93 -27.70
CA ALA A 39 -26.59 -37.50 -27.96
C ALA A 39 -26.74 -36.73 -26.63
N VAL A 40 -25.82 -36.90 -25.68
CA VAL A 40 -25.74 -36.05 -24.46
C VAL A 40 -24.31 -35.72 -24.00
N GLU A 41 -23.23 -36.30 -24.53
CA GLU A 41 -21.89 -36.15 -23.92
C GLU A 41 -20.87 -35.22 -24.64
N LEU A 42 -21.27 -34.51 -25.69
CA LEU A 42 -20.33 -33.67 -26.47
C LEU A 42 -20.47 -32.15 -26.28
N GLU A 43 -21.45 -31.67 -25.51
CA GLU A 43 -21.59 -30.23 -25.20
C GLU A 43 -21.12 -29.84 -23.78
N SER A 44 -20.96 -30.79 -22.85
CA SER A 44 -20.45 -30.49 -21.49
C SER A 44 -18.92 -30.38 -21.42
N SER A 45 -18.19 -31.12 -22.26
CA SER A 45 -16.72 -31.20 -22.24
C SER A 45 -16.03 -30.01 -22.93
N LEU A 46 -16.68 -29.37 -23.90
CA LEU A 46 -16.13 -28.18 -24.58
C LEU A 46 -16.33 -26.90 -23.76
N VAL A 47 -17.41 -26.79 -22.98
CA VAL A 47 -17.65 -25.65 -22.08
C VAL A 47 -16.71 -25.70 -20.87
N GLU A 48 -16.43 -26.88 -20.30
CA GLU A 48 -15.42 -27.03 -19.23
C GLU A 48 -13.98 -26.82 -19.71
N ALA A 49 -13.66 -27.17 -20.96
CA ALA A 49 -12.33 -26.94 -21.54
C ALA A 49 -12.05 -25.45 -21.84
N GLU A 50 -13.00 -24.70 -22.41
CA GLU A 50 -12.85 -23.26 -22.64
C GLU A 50 -12.87 -22.46 -21.33
N HIS A 51 -13.70 -22.84 -20.35
CA HIS A 51 -13.73 -22.16 -19.04
C HIS A 51 -12.54 -22.54 -18.16
N GLY A 52 -11.98 -23.75 -18.31
CA GLY A 52 -10.75 -24.19 -17.66
C GLY A 52 -9.52 -23.42 -18.15
N GLN A 53 -9.43 -23.15 -19.47
CA GLN A 53 -8.34 -22.36 -20.05
C GLN A 53 -8.44 -20.85 -19.74
N LEU A 54 -9.65 -20.29 -19.63
CA LEU A 54 -9.84 -18.90 -19.20
C LEU A 54 -9.57 -18.68 -17.70
N ALA A 55 -9.78 -19.71 -16.85
CA ALA A 55 -9.53 -19.62 -15.41
C ALA A 55 -8.06 -19.82 -15.00
N LEU A 56 -7.25 -20.51 -15.83
CA LEU A 56 -5.82 -20.74 -15.57
C LEU A 56 -4.95 -19.50 -15.82
N ASN A 57 -5.42 -18.53 -16.61
CA ASN A 57 -4.71 -17.29 -16.93
C ASN A 57 -5.23 -16.03 -16.20
N ALA A 58 -6.27 -16.17 -15.38
CA ALA A 58 -6.76 -15.05 -14.58
C ALA A 58 -5.85 -14.86 -13.35
N MET A 59 -5.15 -13.73 -13.29
CA MET A 59 -4.41 -13.29 -12.11
C MET A 59 -5.41 -13.02 -10.97
N ASP A 60 -5.16 -13.58 -9.78
CA ASP A 60 -5.96 -13.26 -8.59
C ASP A 60 -5.99 -11.74 -8.44
N PRO A 61 -7.16 -11.09 -8.30
CA PRO A 61 -7.23 -9.64 -8.12
C PRO A 61 -6.42 -9.14 -6.91
N ALA A 62 -6.13 -10.01 -5.93
CA ALA A 62 -5.23 -9.68 -4.83
C ALA A 62 -3.77 -9.49 -5.26
N ASP A 63 -3.38 -10.09 -6.39
CA ASP A 63 -2.06 -9.98 -6.98
C ASP A 63 -1.98 -8.87 -8.05
N SER A 64 -3.02 -8.06 -8.25
CA SER A 64 -2.99 -7.00 -9.26
C SER A 64 -2.07 -5.85 -8.86
N ILE A 65 -1.42 -5.24 -9.85
CA ILE A 65 -0.74 -3.95 -9.73
C ILE A 65 -1.48 -2.95 -10.61
N GLU A 66 -1.68 -1.74 -10.13
CA GLU A 66 -2.34 -0.69 -10.91
C GLU A 66 -1.39 -0.25 -12.06
N PRO A 67 -1.90 -0.15 -13.30
CA PRO A 67 -1.09 0.26 -14.44
C PRO A 67 -0.61 1.71 -14.26
N PRO A 68 0.40 2.14 -15.04
CA PRO A 68 0.86 3.53 -15.04
C PRO A 68 -0.32 4.51 -15.15
N GLY A 69 -0.37 5.50 -14.27
CA GLY A 69 -1.42 6.52 -14.28
C GLY A 69 -1.21 7.51 -15.43
N LEU A 70 0.03 7.63 -15.90
CA LEU A 70 0.43 8.54 -16.97
C LEU A 70 1.34 7.82 -17.99
N ASP A 71 0.77 7.43 -19.14
CA ASP A 71 1.50 6.82 -20.25
C ASP A 71 1.85 7.85 -21.33
N VAL A 72 3.07 8.37 -21.28
CA VAL A 72 3.63 9.27 -22.31
C VAL A 72 4.56 8.48 -23.21
N ARG A 73 4.25 8.46 -24.51
CA ARG A 73 5.07 7.78 -25.54
C ARG A 73 5.56 8.77 -26.61
N PRO A 74 6.73 8.55 -27.22
CA PRO A 74 7.17 9.36 -28.36
C PRO A 74 6.13 9.39 -29.49
N GLY A 75 6.02 10.52 -30.18
CA GLY A 75 5.19 10.66 -31.39
C GLY A 75 4.34 11.92 -31.44
N ASN A 76 3.71 12.14 -32.61
CA ASN A 76 3.03 13.39 -32.98
C ASN A 76 1.52 13.38 -32.72
N GLY A 77 1.00 12.41 -31.94
CA GLY A 77 -0.43 12.35 -31.61
C GLY A 77 -0.89 13.61 -30.86
N VAL A 78 -2.17 13.97 -30.96
CA VAL A 78 -2.69 15.15 -30.23
C VAL A 78 -2.49 14.97 -28.71
N ILE A 79 -2.00 16.00 -28.02
CA ILE A 79 -2.04 16.05 -26.55
C ILE A 79 -3.41 16.64 -26.18
N SER A 80 -4.24 15.86 -25.49
CA SER A 80 -5.53 16.35 -25.01
C SER A 80 -5.36 17.27 -23.81
N PRO A 81 -6.31 18.17 -23.50
CA PRO A 81 -6.21 19.05 -22.32
C PRO A 81 -6.01 18.29 -21.00
N PHE A 82 -6.61 17.10 -20.87
CA PHE A 82 -6.42 16.26 -19.68
C PHE A 82 -4.99 15.70 -19.60
N LEU A 83 -4.46 15.19 -20.73
CA LEU A 83 -3.10 14.67 -20.79
C LEU A 83 -2.07 15.79 -20.57
N GLU A 84 -2.31 16.97 -21.14
CA GLU A 84 -1.49 18.16 -20.91
C GLU A 84 -1.37 18.50 -19.42
N LEU A 85 -2.51 18.60 -18.71
CA LEU A 85 -2.52 18.90 -17.28
C LEU A 85 -1.79 17.82 -16.48
N ALA A 86 -2.02 16.54 -16.78
CA ALA A 86 -1.36 15.43 -16.09
C ALA A 86 0.17 15.43 -16.32
N MET A 87 0.63 15.71 -17.55
CA MET A 87 2.05 15.81 -17.88
C MET A 87 2.72 16.97 -17.16
N GLN A 88 2.11 18.15 -17.15
CA GLN A 88 2.67 19.31 -16.45
C GLN A 88 2.71 19.06 -14.93
N GLN A 89 1.63 18.54 -14.35
CA GLN A 89 1.55 18.29 -12.91
C GLN A 89 2.60 17.28 -12.47
N GLU A 90 2.75 16.16 -13.18
CA GLU A 90 3.75 15.15 -12.83
C GLU A 90 5.18 15.70 -12.96
N LEU A 91 5.46 16.54 -13.96
CA LEU A 91 6.78 17.15 -14.10
C LEU A 91 7.07 18.13 -12.95
N HIS A 92 6.09 18.95 -12.54
CA HIS A 92 6.25 19.81 -11.35
C HIS A 92 6.47 18.98 -10.07
N ASN A 93 5.70 17.90 -9.87
CA ASN A 93 5.84 17.04 -8.70
C ASN A 93 7.23 16.38 -8.68
N LEU A 94 7.69 15.81 -9.80
CA LEU A 94 9.01 15.18 -9.89
C LEU A 94 10.14 16.19 -9.67
N MET A 95 10.03 17.40 -10.22
CA MET A 95 10.97 18.49 -9.92
C MET A 95 11.01 18.78 -8.42
N GLY A 96 9.84 18.84 -7.76
CA GLY A 96 9.72 19.07 -6.32
C GLY A 96 10.38 17.98 -5.48
N ARG A 97 10.09 16.70 -5.76
CA ARG A 97 10.70 15.53 -5.10
C ARG A 97 12.21 15.51 -5.25
N PHE A 98 12.70 15.75 -6.46
CA PHE A 98 14.12 15.84 -6.77
C PHE A 98 14.80 16.98 -6.00
N GLU A 99 14.20 18.17 -6.02
CA GLU A 99 14.71 19.36 -5.34
C GLU A 99 14.72 19.17 -3.81
N GLY A 100 13.70 18.50 -3.26
CA GLY A 100 13.61 18.12 -1.84
C GLY A 100 14.70 17.14 -1.41
N ALA A 101 14.94 16.10 -2.22
CA ALA A 101 16.02 15.13 -1.96
C ALA A 101 17.40 15.78 -1.97
N LEU A 102 17.66 16.70 -2.91
CA LEU A 102 18.92 17.47 -2.95
C LEU A 102 19.08 18.34 -1.70
N LEU A 103 18.03 19.09 -1.33
CA LEU A 103 18.04 19.96 -0.15
C LEU A 103 18.35 19.16 1.11
N HIS A 104 17.69 18.01 1.28
CA HIS A 104 17.94 17.13 2.42
C HIS A 104 19.41 16.70 2.50
N GLY A 105 19.97 16.26 1.37
CA GLY A 105 21.38 15.88 1.25
C GLY A 105 22.33 17.01 1.67
N TYR A 106 22.12 18.24 1.18
CA TYR A 106 22.94 19.40 1.55
C TYR A 106 22.78 19.84 3.01
N ALA A 107 21.56 19.71 3.55
CA ALA A 107 21.23 20.12 4.90
C ALA A 107 21.67 19.10 5.97
N SER A 108 21.85 17.83 5.61
CA SER A 108 22.13 16.72 6.53
C SER A 108 23.28 16.99 7.52
N GLY A 109 24.34 17.69 7.08
CA GLY A 109 25.50 18.04 7.90
C GLY A 109 25.44 19.39 8.63
N GLN A 110 24.33 20.13 8.55
CA GLN A 110 24.16 21.41 9.24
C GLN A 110 23.78 21.23 10.72
N PRO A 111 24.10 22.20 11.60
CA PRO A 111 23.53 22.25 12.95
C PRO A 111 22.00 22.29 12.91
N ALA A 112 21.34 21.66 13.89
CA ALA A 112 19.89 21.73 14.02
C ALA A 112 19.41 23.10 14.53
N GLU A 113 20.18 23.79 15.38
CA GLU A 113 19.82 25.13 15.85
C GLU A 113 20.00 26.15 14.71
N LEU A 114 18.94 26.91 14.41
CA LEU A 114 19.00 27.99 13.44
C LEU A 114 19.75 29.18 14.05
N ALA A 115 20.71 29.71 13.31
CA ALA A 115 21.40 30.95 13.67
C ALA A 115 21.20 31.99 12.58
N LEU A 116 20.86 33.22 12.98
CA LEU A 116 21.03 34.38 12.12
C LEU A 116 22.53 34.68 12.03
N THR A 117 23.18 34.27 10.93
CA THR A 117 24.53 34.73 10.64
C THR A 117 24.50 36.27 10.59
N SER A 118 25.32 36.91 11.42
CA SER A 118 25.26 38.32 11.81
C SER A 118 24.71 39.28 10.74
N MET A 119 23.52 39.83 11.00
CA MET A 119 23.06 41.07 10.37
C MET A 119 24.15 42.14 10.55
N ARG A 120 24.57 42.80 9.47
CA ARG A 120 25.42 43.99 9.60
C ARG A 120 24.63 45.11 10.30
N THR A 121 25.35 45.91 11.07
CA THR A 121 24.86 46.99 11.96
C THR A 121 24.14 48.15 11.26
N ASP A 122 23.86 48.04 9.96
CA ASP A 122 23.19 49.03 9.13
C ASP A 122 21.79 48.60 8.64
N GLY A 123 21.27 47.46 9.13
CA GLY A 123 19.91 47.02 8.80
C GLY A 123 19.70 46.75 7.31
N SER A 124 20.78 46.37 6.61
CA SER A 124 20.72 45.97 5.21
C SER A 124 21.36 44.60 5.03
N LEU A 125 20.61 43.68 4.41
CA LEU A 125 21.13 42.40 3.95
C LEU A 125 21.96 42.62 2.67
N SER A 126 23.27 42.82 2.82
CA SER A 126 24.21 42.67 1.72
C SER A 126 24.64 41.21 1.62
N ALA A 127 24.22 40.53 0.55
CA ALA A 127 24.99 39.42 0.02
C ALA A 127 26.38 39.97 -0.31
N SER A 128 27.43 39.50 0.38
CA SER A 128 28.81 39.80 -0.01
C SER A 128 29.12 39.04 -1.30
N LEU A 129 28.69 39.58 -2.42
CA LEU A 129 29.13 39.19 -3.75
C LEU A 129 30.43 39.97 -4.05
N GLY A 130 31.54 39.46 -3.54
CA GLY A 130 32.81 39.63 -4.23
C GLY A 130 32.73 38.87 -5.55
N GLY A 131 32.21 39.50 -6.61
CA GLY A 131 32.52 39.18 -8.01
C GLY A 131 32.38 37.73 -8.52
N ALA A 132 31.62 36.85 -7.86
CA ALA A 132 31.33 35.51 -8.34
C ALA A 132 29.85 35.23 -8.13
N SER A 133 29.08 35.06 -9.21
CA SER A 133 27.67 34.63 -9.19
C SER A 133 27.43 33.61 -8.08
N LEU A 134 26.60 33.92 -7.09
CA LEU A 134 26.24 32.97 -6.03
C LEU A 134 25.51 31.80 -6.72
N PRO A 135 26.10 30.59 -6.79
CA PRO A 135 25.39 29.44 -7.33
C PRO A 135 24.24 29.14 -6.38
N THR A 136 23.00 29.16 -6.86
CA THR A 136 21.86 28.62 -6.11
C THR A 136 22.05 27.11 -5.98
N PRO A 137 22.01 26.49 -4.80
CA PRO A 137 22.24 25.04 -4.71
C PRO A 137 20.95 24.22 -4.97
N LEU A 138 19.97 24.85 -5.63
CA LEU A 138 18.77 24.24 -6.21
C LEU A 138 18.71 24.45 -7.73
N SER A 139 19.74 25.05 -8.34
CA SER A 139 19.91 25.04 -9.80
C SER A 139 20.75 23.83 -10.18
N HIS A 140 20.05 22.77 -10.59
CA HIS A 140 20.66 21.59 -11.19
C HIS A 140 20.35 21.59 -12.70
N PRO A 141 21.26 21.18 -13.60
CA PRO A 141 20.99 21.17 -15.04
C PRO A 141 19.71 20.41 -15.43
N ALA A 142 19.38 19.35 -14.69
CA ALA A 142 18.13 18.61 -14.88
C ALA A 142 16.87 19.43 -14.50
N LEU A 143 16.94 20.21 -13.43
CA LEU A 143 15.85 21.12 -13.03
C LEU A 143 15.68 22.25 -14.05
N GLU A 144 16.78 22.83 -14.53
CA GLU A 144 16.76 23.85 -15.59
C GLU A 144 16.15 23.31 -16.89
N THR A 145 16.50 22.08 -17.28
CA THR A 145 15.93 21.41 -18.46
C THR A 145 14.42 21.18 -18.32
N ALA A 146 13.99 20.73 -17.14
CA ALA A 146 12.57 20.51 -16.85
C ALA A 146 11.79 21.83 -16.81
N GLN A 147 12.34 22.87 -16.19
CA GLN A 147 11.73 24.20 -16.15
C GLN A 147 11.61 24.79 -17.56
N GLN A 148 12.67 24.71 -18.38
CA GLN A 148 12.62 25.17 -19.76
C GLN A 148 11.55 24.43 -20.58
N THR A 149 11.35 23.13 -20.31
CA THR A 149 10.28 22.35 -20.93
C THR A 149 8.89 22.87 -20.56
N LEU A 150 8.68 23.28 -19.30
CA LEU A 150 7.43 23.89 -18.84
C LEU A 150 7.23 25.30 -19.41
N ASP A 151 8.29 26.11 -19.48
CA ASP A 151 8.25 27.47 -20.02
C ASP A 151 7.91 27.48 -21.52
N ASP A 152 8.47 26.54 -22.28
CA ASP A 152 8.19 26.39 -23.71
C ASP A 152 6.84 25.70 -23.99
N TRP A 153 6.20 25.12 -22.97
CA TRP A 153 5.06 24.22 -23.13
C TRP A 153 3.89 24.87 -23.86
N GLN A 154 3.45 26.05 -23.41
CA GLN A 154 2.30 26.75 -24.01
C GLN A 154 2.52 27.03 -25.49
N ASN A 155 3.76 27.37 -25.87
CA ASN A 155 4.11 27.62 -27.27
C ASN A 155 4.08 26.34 -28.10
N LEU A 156 4.61 25.23 -27.58
CA LEU A 156 4.60 23.93 -28.26
C LEU A 156 3.16 23.43 -28.50
N ILE A 157 2.28 23.54 -27.50
CA ILE A 157 0.87 23.17 -27.64
C ILE A 157 0.13 24.09 -28.61
N ALA A 158 0.33 25.42 -28.52
CA ALA A 158 -0.30 26.39 -29.42
C ALA A 158 0.10 26.17 -30.89
N GLN A 159 1.35 25.80 -31.14
CA GLN A 159 1.87 25.46 -32.47
C GLN A 159 1.52 24.04 -32.94
N ARG A 160 0.87 23.23 -32.08
CA ARG A 160 0.56 21.82 -32.31
C ARG A 160 1.80 20.95 -32.52
N ASP A 161 2.95 21.36 -31.98
CA ASP A 161 4.20 20.59 -32.00
C ASP A 161 4.21 19.56 -30.86
N TYR A 162 3.28 18.61 -30.94
CA TYR A 162 3.08 17.59 -29.90
C TYR A 162 4.22 16.58 -29.85
N GLY A 163 4.95 16.38 -30.96
CA GLY A 163 6.10 15.49 -31.02
C GLY A 163 7.23 16.00 -30.13
N THR A 164 7.62 17.26 -30.33
CA THR A 164 8.64 17.93 -29.53
C THR A 164 8.22 18.04 -28.06
N ALA A 165 6.95 18.38 -27.77
CA ALA A 165 6.44 18.45 -26.40
C ALA A 165 6.62 17.13 -25.63
N ARG A 166 6.26 15.99 -26.24
CA ARG A 166 6.45 14.68 -25.60
C ARG A 166 7.91 14.30 -25.45
N GLN A 167 8.71 14.56 -26.48
CA GLN A 167 10.13 14.25 -26.43
C GLN A 167 10.81 15.01 -25.29
N ARG A 168 10.61 16.33 -25.20
CA ARG A 168 11.20 17.17 -24.14
C ARG A 168 10.73 16.78 -22.75
N TRP A 169 9.45 16.40 -22.61
CA TRP A 169 8.94 15.89 -21.34
C TRP A 169 9.64 14.59 -20.91
N LEU A 170 9.77 13.62 -21.83
CA LEU A 170 10.45 12.35 -21.56
C LEU A 170 11.93 12.55 -21.23
N GLU A 171 12.61 13.44 -21.96
CA GLU A 171 14.01 13.82 -21.71
C GLU A 171 14.16 14.49 -20.33
N SER A 172 13.26 15.39 -19.96
CA SER A 172 13.28 16.07 -18.66
C SER A 172 13.08 15.09 -17.51
N ARG A 173 12.09 14.18 -17.62
CA ARG A 173 11.86 13.12 -16.63
C ARG A 173 13.09 12.25 -16.46
N GLN A 174 13.69 11.79 -17.56
CA GLN A 174 14.88 10.95 -17.52
C GLN A 174 16.08 11.70 -16.94
N ALA A 175 16.25 12.98 -17.26
CA ALA A 175 17.33 13.81 -16.71
C ALA A 175 17.21 13.95 -15.19
N LEU A 176 16.01 14.16 -14.66
CA LEU A 176 15.74 14.23 -13.22
C LEU A 176 16.03 12.89 -12.53
N TRP A 177 15.56 11.77 -13.09
CA TRP A 177 15.86 10.44 -12.55
C TRP A 177 17.35 10.10 -12.57
N ASN A 178 18.05 10.40 -13.65
CA ASN A 178 19.50 10.14 -13.75
C ASN A 178 20.31 10.97 -12.76
N ALA A 179 19.80 12.14 -12.37
CA ALA A 179 20.47 13.07 -11.47
C ALA A 179 20.13 12.85 -10.00
N PHE A 180 19.15 12.00 -9.67
CA PHE A 180 18.64 11.83 -8.31
C PHE A 180 19.80 11.53 -7.33
N PRO A 181 19.85 12.12 -6.12
CA PRO A 181 21.00 12.02 -5.23
C PRO A 181 21.12 10.64 -4.53
N VAL A 182 21.36 9.59 -5.30
CA VAL A 182 21.40 8.19 -4.85
C VAL A 182 22.69 7.79 -4.12
N GLU A 183 23.67 8.68 -4.08
CA GLU A 183 24.97 8.45 -3.42
C GLU A 183 25.05 9.11 -2.02
N GLN A 184 23.96 9.72 -1.57
CA GLN A 184 23.87 10.40 -0.27
C GLN A 184 22.86 9.67 0.61
N SER A 185 23.08 9.71 1.93
CA SER A 185 22.07 9.25 2.87
C SER A 185 20.86 10.17 2.81
N LEU A 186 19.70 9.58 2.56
CA LEU A 186 18.38 10.22 2.56
C LEU A 186 17.49 9.63 3.67
N ALA A 187 18.11 8.95 4.64
CA ALA A 187 17.39 8.29 5.72
C ALA A 187 16.84 9.29 6.72
N HIS A 188 15.62 9.03 7.15
CA HIS A 188 14.99 9.72 8.27
C HIS A 188 14.59 8.72 9.36
N ALA A 189 14.06 9.24 10.47
CA ALA A 189 13.39 8.44 11.48
C ALA A 189 12.01 7.96 10.98
N GLU A 190 11.96 6.82 10.29
CA GLU A 190 10.76 6.20 9.68
C GLU A 190 10.72 4.70 9.92
N VAL A 191 9.51 4.15 9.83
CA VAL A 191 9.31 2.72 9.56
C VAL A 191 9.81 2.43 8.14
N ARG A 192 10.74 1.48 8.02
CA ARG A 192 11.21 0.92 6.74
C ARG A 192 10.98 -0.57 6.79
N ALA A 193 9.76 -0.96 6.44
CA ALA A 193 9.31 -2.34 6.57
C ALA A 193 9.52 -3.16 5.30
N MET A 194 9.71 -4.47 5.45
CA MET A 194 9.77 -5.43 4.34
C MET A 194 8.86 -6.61 4.63
N TRP A 195 8.00 -6.98 3.67
CA TRP A 195 7.35 -8.29 3.69
C TRP A 195 8.34 -9.37 3.24
N LEU A 196 8.64 -10.31 4.14
CA LEU A 196 9.50 -11.45 3.86
C LEU A 196 8.63 -12.68 3.63
N ASP A 197 8.45 -13.02 2.35
CA ASP A 197 7.55 -14.05 1.86
C ASP A 197 8.07 -15.49 2.09
N ARG A 198 7.16 -16.46 2.13
CA ARG A 198 7.43 -17.89 2.26
C ARG A 198 8.38 -18.40 1.17
N GLY A 199 8.35 -17.85 -0.04
CA GLY A 199 9.30 -18.22 -1.10
C GLY A 199 10.73 -17.95 -0.67
N THR A 200 10.98 -16.75 -0.13
CA THR A 200 12.26 -16.36 0.48
C THR A 200 12.65 -17.26 1.65
N ILE A 201 11.73 -17.54 2.57
CA ILE A 201 11.99 -18.42 3.74
C ILE A 201 12.38 -19.84 3.30
N VAL A 202 11.61 -20.43 2.38
CA VAL A 202 11.84 -21.79 1.90
C VAL A 202 13.17 -21.90 1.14
N ARG A 203 13.52 -20.90 0.32
CA ARG A 203 14.81 -20.90 -0.38
C ARG A 203 16.00 -20.75 0.56
N ALA A 204 15.87 -19.98 1.64
CA ALA A 204 16.90 -19.91 2.66
C ALA A 204 17.12 -21.29 3.30
N GLY A 205 16.03 -21.97 3.70
CA GLY A 205 16.05 -23.38 4.11
C GLY A 205 16.86 -23.71 5.38
N SER A 206 17.50 -22.72 6.01
CA SER A 206 18.29 -22.85 7.24
C SER A 206 18.51 -21.49 7.90
N GLU A 207 18.82 -21.47 9.19
CA GLU A 207 19.17 -20.23 9.92
C GLU A 207 20.36 -19.50 9.29
N ALA A 208 21.43 -20.21 8.91
CA ALA A 208 22.63 -19.60 8.33
C ALA A 208 22.33 -18.86 7.02
N LYS A 209 21.49 -19.44 6.15
CA LYS A 209 21.06 -18.79 4.91
C LYS A 209 19.98 -17.73 5.12
N LEU A 210 19.20 -17.84 6.19
CA LEU A 210 18.30 -16.77 6.60
C LEU A 210 19.10 -15.57 7.13
N ALA A 211 20.25 -15.79 7.79
CA ALA A 211 21.16 -14.73 8.21
C ALA A 211 21.66 -13.90 7.01
N ASP A 212 22.06 -14.55 5.90
CA ASP A 212 22.41 -13.86 4.65
C ASP A 212 21.26 -12.94 4.14
N VAL A 213 19.99 -13.34 4.35
CA VAL A 213 18.84 -12.49 3.99
C VAL A 213 18.72 -11.29 4.93
N PHE A 214 18.80 -11.51 6.24
CA PHE A 214 18.73 -10.44 7.22
C PHE A 214 19.91 -9.46 7.13
N ASP A 215 21.11 -9.91 6.77
CA ASP A 215 22.26 -9.04 6.49
C ASP A 215 21.97 -8.10 5.32
N ARG A 216 21.36 -8.61 4.24
CA ARG A 216 20.96 -7.78 3.09
C ARG A 216 19.88 -6.77 3.46
N LEU A 217 18.93 -7.15 4.30
CA LEU A 217 17.88 -6.24 4.77
C LEU A 217 18.45 -5.14 5.67
N ALA A 218 19.32 -5.50 6.62
CA ALA A 218 20.00 -4.54 7.49
C ALA A 218 20.86 -3.55 6.67
N ALA A 219 21.63 -4.06 5.70
CA ALA A 219 22.42 -3.22 4.80
C ALA A 219 21.54 -2.25 3.98
N ALA A 220 20.34 -2.67 3.60
CA ALA A 220 19.37 -1.82 2.91
C ALA A 220 18.59 -0.86 3.84
N GLY A 221 18.97 -0.78 5.13
CA GLY A 221 18.35 0.09 6.13
C GLY A 221 16.95 -0.37 6.59
N ILE A 222 16.51 -1.57 6.23
CA ILE A 222 15.23 -2.13 6.69
C ILE A 222 15.30 -2.33 8.21
N ASN A 223 14.30 -1.82 8.92
CA ASN A 223 14.25 -1.86 10.39
C ASN A 223 13.06 -2.66 10.93
N THR A 224 12.14 -3.08 10.06
CA THR A 224 10.99 -3.91 10.41
C THR A 224 10.76 -4.98 9.35
N VAL A 225 10.48 -6.21 9.75
CA VAL A 225 10.16 -7.32 8.84
C VAL A 225 8.81 -7.91 9.21
N PHE A 226 7.88 -7.91 8.25
CA PHE A 226 6.67 -8.70 8.30
C PHE A 226 7.02 -10.12 7.82
N PHE A 227 7.34 -11.01 8.75
CA PHE A 227 7.85 -12.34 8.47
C PHE A 227 6.71 -13.34 8.28
N GLU A 228 6.55 -13.90 7.07
CA GLU A 228 5.43 -14.79 6.74
C GLU A 228 5.43 -16.05 7.62
N SER A 229 4.64 -16.00 8.68
CA SER A 229 4.63 -17.00 9.75
C SER A 229 3.51 -18.02 9.56
N MET A 230 2.46 -17.66 8.81
CA MET A 230 1.40 -18.56 8.39
C MET A 230 0.86 -18.19 7.01
N ASN A 231 0.93 -19.13 6.07
CA ASN A 231 0.52 -18.97 4.67
C ASN A 231 -0.24 -20.22 4.19
N ALA A 232 -1.29 -20.04 3.38
CA ALA A 232 -2.06 -21.14 2.80
C ALA A 232 -2.57 -22.17 3.85
N GLY A 233 -2.82 -21.73 5.09
CA GLY A 233 -3.25 -22.59 6.21
C GLY A 233 -2.12 -23.35 6.91
N TYR A 234 -0.87 -23.17 6.52
CA TYR A 234 0.31 -23.78 7.14
C TYR A 234 1.09 -22.75 7.95
N PRO A 235 1.36 -22.98 9.25
CA PRO A 235 2.41 -22.25 9.94
C PRO A 235 3.78 -22.65 9.36
N ILE A 236 4.69 -21.67 9.26
CA ILE A 236 6.07 -21.92 8.85
C ILE A 236 6.90 -22.50 9.99
N TYR A 237 6.44 -22.33 11.23
CA TYR A 237 7.02 -22.74 12.51
C TYR A 237 6.30 -23.98 13.09
N PRO A 238 6.90 -24.70 14.06
CA PRO A 238 6.31 -25.89 14.68
C PRO A 238 5.18 -25.53 15.65
N SER A 239 3.94 -25.41 15.13
CA SER A 239 2.73 -25.18 15.92
C SER A 239 2.22 -26.46 16.60
N ARG A 240 1.68 -26.32 17.81
CA ARG A 240 0.92 -27.37 18.54
C ARG A 240 -0.58 -27.30 18.26
N ILE A 241 -1.05 -26.23 17.62
CA ILE A 241 -2.46 -25.96 17.35
C ILE A 241 -2.83 -26.32 15.91
N ALA A 242 -1.98 -25.97 14.95
CA ALA A 242 -2.23 -26.23 13.54
C ALA A 242 -2.17 -27.74 13.23
N PRO A 243 -2.97 -28.24 12.26
CA PRO A 243 -2.94 -29.66 11.89
C PRO A 243 -1.57 -30.13 11.39
N GLN A 244 -0.81 -29.26 10.72
CA GLN A 244 0.53 -29.56 10.21
C GLN A 244 1.32 -28.29 9.94
N GLN A 245 2.63 -28.31 10.23
CA GLN A 245 3.59 -27.30 9.76
C GLN A 245 3.73 -27.38 8.23
N ASN A 246 4.16 -26.28 7.60
CA ASN A 246 4.49 -26.27 6.18
C ASN A 246 5.50 -27.39 5.84
N PRO A 247 5.18 -28.31 4.91
CA PRO A 247 6.09 -29.41 4.59
C PRO A 247 7.48 -28.97 4.10
N LEU A 248 7.59 -27.76 3.55
CA LEU A 248 8.85 -27.20 3.04
C LEU A 248 9.74 -26.63 4.16
N THR A 249 9.25 -26.48 5.39
CA THR A 249 10.03 -25.96 6.53
C THR A 249 10.02 -26.87 7.76
N ARG A 250 9.35 -28.04 7.70
CA ARG A 250 9.14 -29.01 8.80
C ARG A 250 10.38 -29.50 9.57
N HIS A 251 11.59 -29.16 9.13
CA HIS A 251 12.85 -29.61 9.73
C HIS A 251 13.53 -28.54 10.59
N TRP A 252 12.93 -27.35 10.72
CA TRP A 252 13.45 -26.25 11.52
C TRP A 252 12.33 -25.27 11.94
N ASP A 253 12.69 -24.27 12.74
CA ASP A 253 11.80 -23.19 13.16
C ASP A 253 12.27 -21.85 12.57
N PRO A 254 11.74 -21.45 11.40
CA PRO A 254 12.15 -20.21 10.74
C PRO A 254 11.78 -18.95 11.51
N LEU A 255 10.69 -18.98 12.28
CA LEU A 255 10.24 -17.80 13.04
C LEU A 255 11.18 -17.55 14.23
N ALA A 256 11.57 -18.61 14.96
CA ALA A 256 12.56 -18.49 16.03
C ALA A 256 13.90 -17.96 15.51
N SER A 257 14.38 -18.49 14.37
CA SER A 257 15.61 -17.99 13.73
C SER A 257 15.46 -16.53 13.28
N ALA A 258 14.33 -16.14 12.69
CA ALA A 258 14.08 -14.76 12.25
C ALA A 258 14.14 -13.77 13.41
N ILE A 259 13.49 -14.08 14.54
CA ILE A 259 13.49 -13.23 15.74
C ILE A 259 14.91 -13.02 16.27
N LYS A 260 15.68 -14.11 16.38
CA LYS A 260 17.09 -14.05 16.80
C LYS A 260 17.90 -13.15 15.87
N LEU A 261 17.83 -13.40 14.56
CA LEU A 261 18.59 -12.68 13.54
C LEU A 261 18.19 -11.20 13.44
N GLY A 262 16.90 -10.90 13.62
CA GLY A 262 16.37 -9.55 13.67
C GLY A 262 16.92 -8.78 14.88
N LYS A 263 16.86 -9.38 16.07
CA LYS A 263 17.43 -8.79 17.30
C LYS A 263 18.92 -8.49 17.18
N GLU A 264 19.70 -9.39 16.58
CA GLU A 264 21.14 -9.18 16.33
C GLU A 264 21.43 -7.96 15.43
N ARG A 265 20.46 -7.52 14.63
CA ARG A 265 20.61 -6.46 13.61
C ARG A 265 19.73 -5.23 13.87
N GLY A 266 19.02 -5.19 15.01
CA GLY A 266 18.09 -4.09 15.30
C GLY A 266 16.88 -4.04 14.37
N ILE A 267 16.46 -5.19 13.84
CA ILE A 267 15.27 -5.33 12.99
C ILE A 267 14.13 -5.92 13.81
N GLU A 268 13.01 -5.21 13.89
CA GLU A 268 11.80 -5.75 14.49
C GLU A 268 11.21 -6.87 13.63
N VAL A 269 10.79 -7.97 14.26
CA VAL A 269 10.13 -9.08 13.59
C VAL A 269 8.66 -9.14 13.99
N HIS A 270 7.80 -8.86 13.01
CA HIS A 270 6.36 -8.92 13.15
C HIS A 270 5.85 -10.20 12.47
N ALA A 271 5.13 -11.04 13.21
CA ALA A 271 4.57 -12.28 12.66
C ALA A 271 3.44 -11.95 11.66
N TRP A 272 3.66 -12.22 10.37
CA TRP A 272 2.68 -12.01 9.30
C TRP A 272 1.83 -13.27 9.10
N ILE A 273 0.51 -13.14 9.30
CA ILE A 273 -0.43 -14.26 9.41
C ILE A 273 -1.61 -14.09 8.45
N TRP A 274 -1.83 -15.08 7.58
CA TRP A 274 -3.07 -15.20 6.81
C TRP A 274 -4.18 -15.71 7.73
N LEU A 275 -5.21 -14.89 7.95
CA LEU A 275 -6.33 -15.22 8.83
C LEU A 275 -7.42 -16.04 8.12
N PHE A 276 -8.18 -15.43 7.21
CA PHE A 276 -9.35 -16.11 6.62
C PHE A 276 -9.07 -16.81 5.30
N ALA A 277 -8.01 -16.49 4.56
CA ALA A 277 -7.62 -17.30 3.41
C ALA A 277 -6.99 -18.62 3.87
N ALA A 278 -7.52 -19.74 3.39
CA ALA A 278 -7.06 -21.08 3.74
C ALA A 278 -6.79 -21.88 2.47
N GLY A 279 -5.54 -22.33 2.30
CA GLY A 279 -5.07 -22.99 1.08
C GLY A 279 -4.65 -22.03 -0.02
N ASN A 280 -3.95 -22.56 -1.04
CA ASN A 280 -3.47 -21.80 -2.20
C ASN A 280 -3.06 -22.79 -3.31
N ARG A 281 -3.65 -22.72 -4.51
CA ARG A 281 -3.30 -23.62 -5.63
C ARG A 281 -1.84 -23.55 -6.04
N ARG A 282 -1.21 -22.35 -6.02
CA ARG A 282 0.22 -22.20 -6.32
C ARG A 282 1.08 -22.90 -5.27
N HIS A 283 0.67 -22.85 -4.00
CA HIS A 283 1.37 -23.60 -2.96
C HIS A 283 1.19 -25.12 -3.11
N ASN A 284 0.00 -25.58 -3.48
CA ASN A 284 -0.24 -27.00 -3.79
C ASN A 284 0.69 -27.51 -4.88
N ALA A 285 0.92 -26.72 -5.94
CA ALA A 285 1.86 -27.08 -7.01
C ALA A 285 3.28 -27.29 -6.47
N LEU A 286 3.76 -26.45 -5.55
CA LEU A 286 5.08 -26.60 -4.92
C LEU A 286 5.18 -27.87 -4.06
N LEU A 287 4.06 -28.34 -3.51
CA LEU A 287 3.97 -29.55 -2.70
C LEU A 287 3.63 -30.80 -3.52
N ASN A 288 3.50 -30.69 -4.85
CA ASN A 288 2.97 -31.75 -5.73
C ASN A 288 1.61 -32.30 -5.26
N LEU A 289 0.75 -31.42 -4.73
CA LEU A 289 -0.62 -31.74 -4.33
C LEU A 289 -1.61 -31.38 -5.45
N PRO A 290 -2.80 -32.04 -5.51
CA PRO A 290 -3.84 -31.67 -6.46
C PRO A 290 -4.25 -30.19 -6.32
N ALA A 291 -4.54 -29.52 -7.44
CA ALA A 291 -5.03 -28.14 -7.44
C ALA A 291 -6.37 -27.98 -6.68
N SER A 292 -7.15 -29.06 -6.54
CA SER A 292 -8.39 -29.11 -5.76
C SER A 292 -8.18 -29.27 -4.26
N TYR A 293 -6.96 -29.53 -3.79
CA TYR A 293 -6.69 -29.67 -2.35
C TYR A 293 -6.98 -28.34 -1.63
N PRO A 294 -7.90 -28.33 -0.64
CA PRO A 294 -8.41 -27.09 -0.05
C PRO A 294 -7.47 -26.49 1.01
N GLY A 295 -6.28 -27.07 1.20
CA GLY A 295 -5.38 -26.71 2.30
C GLY A 295 -5.63 -27.53 3.58
N PRO A 296 -4.69 -27.48 4.54
CA PRO A 296 -4.69 -28.33 5.73
C PRO A 296 -5.89 -28.10 6.64
N LEU A 297 -6.31 -26.84 6.79
CA LEU A 297 -7.37 -26.47 7.73
C LEU A 297 -8.72 -26.99 7.29
N ILE A 298 -9.09 -26.75 6.02
CA ILE A 298 -10.37 -27.19 5.47
C ILE A 298 -10.37 -28.71 5.25
N ASN A 299 -9.24 -29.30 4.89
CA ASN A 299 -9.14 -30.76 4.78
C ASN A 299 -9.37 -31.46 6.13
N ALA A 300 -8.81 -30.91 7.21
CA ALA A 300 -9.03 -31.44 8.56
C ALA A 300 -10.44 -31.12 9.10
N ASN A 301 -11.00 -29.96 8.71
CA ASN A 301 -12.30 -29.48 9.19
C ASN A 301 -13.16 -28.97 8.03
N PRO A 302 -13.84 -29.85 7.26
CA PRO A 302 -14.59 -29.44 6.07
C PRO A 302 -15.68 -28.41 6.33
N GLY A 303 -16.26 -28.39 7.54
CA GLY A 303 -17.30 -27.42 7.94
C GLY A 303 -16.80 -25.98 8.17
N TRP A 304 -15.49 -25.73 8.12
CA TRP A 304 -14.90 -24.41 8.34
C TRP A 304 -14.89 -23.53 7.11
N THR A 305 -15.11 -24.09 5.92
CA THR A 305 -14.98 -23.35 4.67
C THR A 305 -16.14 -22.37 4.44
N GLY A 306 -15.82 -21.25 3.80
CA GLY A 306 -16.77 -20.42 3.10
C GLY A 306 -17.12 -21.00 1.73
N TYR A 307 -18.18 -20.47 1.13
CA TYR A 307 -18.61 -20.78 -0.22
C TYR A 307 -19.10 -19.55 -0.95
N ASP A 308 -19.06 -19.60 -2.27
CA ASP A 308 -19.87 -18.75 -3.10
C ASP A 308 -21.33 -19.20 -3.15
N ARG A 309 -22.20 -18.41 -3.80
CA ARG A 309 -23.63 -18.71 -3.85
C ARG A 309 -23.95 -20.03 -4.58
N GLN A 310 -23.06 -20.51 -5.44
CA GLN A 310 -23.18 -21.75 -6.19
C GLN A 310 -22.56 -22.95 -5.45
N GLY A 311 -22.03 -22.76 -4.24
CA GLY A 311 -21.40 -23.81 -3.45
C GLY A 311 -19.94 -24.08 -3.81
N ARG A 312 -19.28 -23.20 -4.58
CA ARG A 312 -17.86 -23.34 -4.89
C ARG A 312 -17.01 -22.80 -3.74
N MET A 313 -15.99 -23.57 -3.39
CA MET A 313 -15.06 -23.24 -2.31
C MET A 313 -14.06 -22.15 -2.72
N VAL A 314 -13.53 -22.26 -3.94
CA VAL A 314 -12.63 -21.27 -4.54
C VAL A 314 -13.46 -20.40 -5.49
N PRO A 315 -13.52 -19.07 -5.27
CA PRO A 315 -14.21 -18.17 -6.19
C PRO A 315 -13.64 -18.23 -7.61
N LEU A 316 -14.47 -17.95 -8.61
CA LEU A 316 -14.01 -17.85 -10.01
C LEU A 316 -12.95 -16.75 -10.17
N GLY A 317 -11.88 -17.07 -10.91
CA GLY A 317 -10.76 -16.15 -11.16
C GLY A 317 -9.83 -15.95 -9.96
N GLN A 318 -9.96 -16.78 -8.93
CA GLN A 318 -9.08 -16.79 -7.74
C GLN A 318 -8.53 -18.21 -7.52
N ASP A 319 -7.53 -18.32 -6.66
CA ASP A 319 -6.77 -19.56 -6.43
C ASP A 319 -6.73 -19.98 -4.94
N LYS A 320 -7.47 -19.28 -4.07
CA LYS A 320 -7.50 -19.51 -2.62
C LYS A 320 -8.93 -19.78 -2.15
N PRO A 321 -9.17 -20.88 -1.43
CA PRO A 321 -10.34 -21.01 -0.58
C PRO A 321 -10.24 -20.09 0.64
N PHE A 322 -11.39 -19.81 1.26
CA PHE A 322 -11.47 -18.99 2.48
C PHE A 322 -12.27 -19.72 3.55
N LEU A 323 -11.89 -19.54 4.81
CA LEU A 323 -12.66 -19.94 5.98
C LEU A 323 -13.89 -19.04 6.13
N ASP A 324 -14.94 -19.54 6.79
CA ASP A 324 -16.12 -18.75 7.16
C ASP A 324 -15.83 -17.91 8.43
N PRO A 325 -15.72 -16.56 8.34
CA PRO A 325 -15.44 -15.70 9.50
C PRO A 325 -16.55 -15.73 10.57
N ALA A 326 -17.76 -16.18 10.22
CA ALA A 326 -18.87 -16.32 11.14
C ALA A 326 -18.83 -17.64 11.93
N ASN A 327 -17.96 -18.59 11.55
CA ASN A 327 -17.83 -19.89 12.20
C ASN A 327 -17.06 -19.76 13.54
N PRO A 328 -17.67 -20.11 14.69
CA PRO A 328 -17.03 -19.97 16.00
C PRO A 328 -15.78 -20.84 16.18
N GLU A 329 -15.73 -22.02 15.55
CA GLU A 329 -14.55 -22.89 15.63
C GLU A 329 -13.37 -22.31 14.84
N VAL A 330 -13.63 -21.72 13.68
CA VAL A 330 -12.62 -20.97 12.91
C VAL A 330 -12.05 -19.83 13.75
N ARG A 331 -12.93 -19.01 14.36
CA ARG A 331 -12.50 -17.89 15.22
C ARG A 331 -11.67 -18.39 16.40
N SER A 332 -12.12 -19.44 17.08
CA SER A 332 -11.39 -20.06 18.21
C SER A 332 -10.01 -20.56 17.79
N TYR A 333 -9.91 -21.24 16.64
CA TYR A 333 -8.64 -21.69 16.09
C TYR A 333 -7.68 -20.54 15.82
N LEU A 334 -8.13 -19.50 15.11
CA LEU A 334 -7.30 -18.35 14.79
C LEU A 334 -6.84 -17.60 16.05
N MET A 335 -7.73 -17.43 17.04
CA MET A 335 -7.37 -16.83 18.33
C MET A 335 -6.30 -17.64 19.06
N ARG A 336 -6.40 -18.99 19.04
CA ARG A 336 -5.39 -19.87 19.64
C ARG A 336 -4.05 -19.82 18.91
N ILE A 337 -4.05 -19.67 17.59
CA ILE A 337 -2.81 -19.47 16.81
C ILE A 337 -2.17 -18.12 17.16
N LEU A 338 -2.95 -17.04 17.20
CA LEU A 338 -2.47 -15.73 17.59
C LEU A 338 -1.92 -15.72 19.03
N GLN A 339 -2.60 -16.40 19.95
CA GLN A 339 -2.14 -16.60 21.32
C GLN A 339 -0.84 -17.42 21.37
N GLU A 340 -0.75 -18.53 20.62
CA GLU A 340 0.46 -19.37 20.56
C GLU A 340 1.68 -18.55 20.12
N LEU A 341 1.52 -17.65 19.16
CA LEU A 341 2.59 -16.77 18.69
C LEU A 341 3.11 -15.86 19.79
N VAL A 342 2.23 -15.08 20.44
CA VAL A 342 2.67 -14.09 21.45
C VAL A 342 3.13 -14.70 22.77
N GLU A 343 2.67 -15.92 23.09
CA GLU A 343 3.07 -16.63 24.32
C GLU A 343 4.39 -17.41 24.15
N ASN A 344 4.70 -17.88 22.93
CA ASN A 344 5.88 -18.75 22.71
C ASN A 344 7.02 -18.08 21.94
N TYR A 345 6.78 -16.95 21.28
CA TYR A 345 7.78 -16.24 20.49
C TYR A 345 7.97 -14.79 20.98
N ASP A 346 9.22 -14.34 21.02
CA ASP A 346 9.62 -12.98 21.39
C ASP A 346 9.45 -12.01 20.21
N ILE A 347 8.25 -11.97 19.62
CA ILE A 347 7.93 -11.10 18.47
C ILE A 347 7.63 -9.65 18.88
N ASP A 348 7.94 -8.73 17.99
CA ASP A 348 7.73 -7.28 18.18
C ASP A 348 6.32 -6.83 17.81
N GLY A 349 5.69 -7.58 16.89
CA GLY A 349 4.34 -7.30 16.43
C GLY A 349 3.67 -8.49 15.76
N VAL A 350 2.38 -8.33 15.46
CA VAL A 350 1.58 -9.26 14.67
C VAL A 350 0.95 -8.47 13.53
N GLN A 351 1.11 -8.97 12.30
CA GLN A 351 0.47 -8.39 11.12
C GLN A 351 -0.63 -9.31 10.59
N PHE A 352 -1.85 -8.81 10.60
CA PHE A 352 -3.02 -9.46 10.04
C PHE A 352 -3.06 -9.30 8.52
N ASP A 353 -3.14 -10.42 7.81
CA ASP A 353 -3.36 -10.45 6.37
C ASP A 353 -4.52 -11.37 6.02
N TYR A 354 -5.12 -11.17 4.86
CA TYR A 354 -6.36 -11.83 4.44
C TYR A 354 -7.46 -11.72 5.50
N VAL A 355 -7.47 -10.60 6.25
CA VAL A 355 -8.51 -10.25 7.21
C VAL A 355 -9.71 -9.63 6.49
N ARG A 356 -10.31 -10.44 5.60
CA ARG A 356 -11.36 -10.05 4.67
C ARG A 356 -11.98 -11.28 4.00
N TYR A 357 -13.04 -11.06 3.25
CA TYR A 357 -13.57 -12.03 2.29
C TYR A 357 -12.78 -11.99 0.96
N PRO A 358 -12.88 -13.02 0.10
CA PRO A 358 -12.29 -12.98 -1.24
C PRO A 358 -12.91 -11.86 -2.09
N PHE A 359 -12.24 -11.52 -3.19
CA PHE A 359 -12.78 -10.54 -4.13
C PHE A 359 -14.10 -11.01 -4.72
N GLN A 360 -15.10 -10.14 -4.64
CA GLN A 360 -16.43 -10.34 -5.19
C GLN A 360 -16.76 -9.27 -6.21
N ASP A 361 -17.76 -9.57 -7.04
CA ASP A 361 -18.40 -8.62 -7.92
C ASP A 361 -19.92 -8.83 -7.81
N PRO A 362 -20.56 -8.18 -6.82
CA PRO A 362 -22.02 -8.25 -6.65
C PRO A 362 -22.75 -7.76 -7.90
N GLY A 363 -22.16 -6.79 -8.61
CA GLY A 363 -22.63 -6.28 -9.89
C GLY A 363 -22.73 -7.36 -10.95
N ALA A 364 -21.82 -8.35 -10.97
CA ALA A 364 -21.82 -9.53 -11.82
C ALA A 364 -22.43 -10.80 -11.17
N ASN A 365 -23.08 -10.68 -10.01
CA ASN A 365 -23.59 -11.82 -9.21
C ASN A 365 -22.51 -12.84 -8.81
N ARG A 366 -21.25 -12.42 -8.72
CA ARG A 366 -20.13 -13.20 -8.18
C ARG A 366 -19.96 -12.82 -6.70
N THR A 367 -20.57 -13.60 -5.81
CA THR A 367 -20.69 -13.26 -4.37
C THR A 367 -20.26 -14.44 -3.50
N TYR A 368 -19.70 -14.15 -2.33
CA TYR A 368 -19.09 -15.13 -1.42
C TYR A 368 -19.53 -14.92 0.04
N GLY A 369 -19.24 -15.89 0.89
CA GLY A 369 -19.53 -15.85 2.33
C GLY A 369 -20.77 -16.65 2.71
N TYR A 370 -21.19 -17.58 1.88
CA TYR A 370 -22.34 -18.47 2.11
C TYR A 370 -21.96 -19.74 2.89
N GLY A 371 -20.97 -19.62 3.79
CA GLY A 371 -20.62 -20.69 4.73
C GLY A 371 -21.80 -21.05 5.63
N THR A 372 -21.82 -22.28 6.13
CA THR A 372 -22.95 -22.82 6.90
C THR A 372 -23.24 -21.98 8.14
N ALA A 373 -22.20 -21.56 8.88
CA ALA A 373 -22.36 -20.76 10.08
C ALA A 373 -22.90 -19.36 9.75
N ALA A 374 -22.37 -18.70 8.73
CA ALA A 374 -22.83 -17.38 8.31
C ALA A 374 -24.31 -17.38 7.87
N ARG A 375 -24.73 -18.38 7.08
CA ARG A 375 -26.12 -18.51 6.62
C ARG A 375 -27.09 -18.73 7.77
N LEU A 376 -26.75 -19.63 8.70
CA LEU A 376 -27.60 -19.90 9.87
C LEU A 376 -27.74 -18.66 10.75
N ARG A 377 -26.63 -18.02 11.11
CA ARG A 377 -26.64 -16.82 11.97
C ARG A 377 -27.42 -15.66 11.33
N PHE A 378 -27.25 -15.42 10.04
CA PHE A 378 -28.01 -14.36 9.36
C PHE A 378 -29.51 -14.69 9.28
N ARG A 379 -29.86 -15.96 9.03
CA ARG A 379 -31.25 -16.41 9.04
C ARG A 379 -31.88 -16.26 10.42
N ASP A 380 -31.15 -16.56 11.49
CA ASP A 380 -31.66 -16.40 12.86
C ASP A 380 -31.88 -14.92 13.20
N MET A 381 -31.04 -14.02 12.69
CA MET A 381 -31.19 -12.56 12.87
C MET A 381 -32.34 -11.95 12.07
N THR A 382 -32.61 -12.45 10.86
CA THR A 382 -33.48 -11.75 9.88
C THR A 382 -34.70 -12.55 9.42
N GLY A 383 -34.75 -13.84 9.74
CA GLY A 383 -35.73 -14.81 9.21
C GLY A 383 -35.51 -15.22 7.75
N VAL A 384 -34.42 -14.77 7.10
CA VAL A 384 -34.17 -15.02 5.67
C VAL A 384 -32.80 -15.67 5.46
N ASP A 385 -32.75 -16.73 4.65
CA ASP A 385 -31.48 -17.30 4.20
C ASP A 385 -30.82 -16.36 3.18
N PRO A 386 -29.56 -15.91 3.39
CA PRO A 386 -28.94 -14.95 2.49
C PRO A 386 -28.74 -15.50 1.07
N ALA A 387 -28.75 -16.83 0.87
CA ALA A 387 -28.67 -17.44 -0.47
C ALA A 387 -29.91 -17.14 -1.34
N ALA A 388 -31.04 -16.77 -0.73
CA ALA A 388 -32.25 -16.32 -1.43
C ALA A 388 -32.18 -14.84 -1.84
N LEU A 389 -31.24 -14.06 -1.30
CA LEU A 389 -31.10 -12.64 -1.60
C LEU A 389 -30.37 -12.41 -2.94
N SER A 390 -30.57 -11.23 -3.52
CA SER A 390 -29.86 -10.78 -4.71
C SER A 390 -29.35 -9.35 -4.53
N PRO A 391 -28.10 -9.05 -4.95
CA PRO A 391 -27.59 -7.68 -5.00
C PRO A 391 -28.29 -6.82 -6.07
N ARG A 392 -28.94 -7.45 -7.05
CA ARG A 392 -29.62 -6.78 -8.16
C ARG A 392 -31.11 -6.74 -7.96
N ASP A 393 -31.73 -5.66 -8.38
CA ASP A 393 -33.18 -5.55 -8.48
C ASP A 393 -33.73 -6.58 -9.47
N ASN A 394 -34.87 -7.17 -9.11
CA ASN A 394 -35.61 -8.07 -9.98
C ASN A 394 -36.85 -7.31 -10.50
N PRO A 395 -36.96 -7.04 -11.82
CA PRO A 395 -38.10 -6.36 -12.40
C PRO A 395 -39.46 -7.06 -12.17
N ALA A 396 -39.43 -8.37 -11.87
CA ALA A 396 -40.64 -9.13 -11.55
C ALA A 396 -41.19 -8.87 -10.13
N LEU A 397 -40.40 -8.23 -9.26
CA LEU A 397 -40.82 -7.87 -7.90
C LEU A 397 -41.49 -6.49 -7.86
N THR A 398 -42.43 -6.30 -6.94
CA THR A 398 -43.02 -4.98 -6.67
C THR A 398 -41.96 -4.01 -6.10
N THR A 399 -42.21 -2.70 -6.20
CA THR A 399 -41.29 -1.69 -5.64
C THR A 399 -41.03 -1.88 -4.14
N HIS A 400 -42.05 -2.34 -3.38
CA HIS A 400 -41.89 -2.62 -1.96
C HIS A 400 -40.98 -3.83 -1.70
N GLU A 401 -41.15 -4.91 -2.46
CA GLU A 401 -40.32 -6.11 -2.35
C GLU A 401 -38.87 -5.84 -2.77
N GLN A 402 -38.65 -5.07 -3.85
CA GLN A 402 -37.32 -4.64 -4.26
C GLN A 402 -36.63 -3.82 -3.16
N ARG A 403 -37.35 -2.87 -2.53
CA ARG A 403 -36.82 -2.12 -1.37
C ARG A 403 -36.45 -3.04 -0.21
N ARG A 404 -37.31 -4.02 0.11
CA ARG A 404 -37.03 -5.01 1.17
C ARG A 404 -35.78 -5.83 0.84
N GLN A 405 -35.63 -6.27 -0.41
CA GLN A 405 -34.45 -7.03 -0.86
C GLN A 405 -33.17 -6.20 -0.75
N ARG A 406 -33.17 -4.94 -1.22
CA ARG A 406 -32.01 -4.05 -1.11
C ARG A 406 -31.58 -3.84 0.34
N ARG A 407 -32.56 -3.63 1.25
CA ARG A 407 -32.28 -3.50 2.69
C ARG A 407 -31.69 -4.78 3.28
N LEU A 408 -32.25 -5.95 2.96
CA LEU A 408 -31.72 -7.24 3.44
C LEU A 408 -30.33 -7.54 2.86
N TRP A 409 -30.08 -7.15 1.61
CA TRP A 409 -28.75 -7.26 1.00
C TRP A 409 -27.73 -6.37 1.71
N GLN A 410 -28.11 -5.12 2.03
CA GLN A 410 -27.26 -4.23 2.81
C GLN A 410 -26.96 -4.83 4.20
N GLN A 411 -27.97 -5.34 4.91
CA GLN A 411 -27.78 -6.03 6.19
C GLN A 411 -26.87 -7.26 6.08
N TRP A 412 -26.91 -7.98 4.96
CA TRP A 412 -26.01 -9.11 4.70
C TRP A 412 -24.55 -8.66 4.49
N THR A 413 -24.34 -7.55 3.78
CA THR A 413 -23.01 -6.93 3.67
C THR A 413 -22.51 -6.46 5.03
N GLU A 414 -23.32 -5.72 5.79
CA GLU A 414 -23.00 -5.25 7.15
C GLU A 414 -22.69 -6.41 8.10
N PHE A 415 -23.47 -7.50 8.06
CA PHE A 415 -23.22 -8.70 8.87
C PHE A 415 -21.81 -9.27 8.62
N ARG A 416 -21.41 -9.39 7.35
CA ARG A 416 -20.09 -9.92 6.97
C ARG A 416 -18.96 -8.99 7.34
N VAL A 417 -19.13 -7.68 7.13
CA VAL A 417 -18.19 -6.65 7.64
C VAL A 417 -18.01 -6.82 9.14
N GLN A 418 -19.10 -6.93 9.90
CA GLN A 418 -19.03 -7.10 11.35
C GLN A 418 -18.32 -8.39 11.78
N GLN A 419 -18.39 -9.48 11.02
CA GLN A 419 -17.64 -10.70 11.36
C GLN A 419 -16.13 -10.47 11.29
N VAL A 420 -15.66 -9.71 10.30
CA VAL A 420 -14.26 -9.35 10.15
C VAL A 420 -13.86 -8.32 11.20
N SER A 421 -14.59 -7.20 11.31
CA SER A 421 -14.25 -6.11 12.22
C SER A 421 -14.26 -6.52 13.69
N SER A 422 -15.24 -7.33 14.12
CA SER A 422 -15.24 -7.88 15.48
C SER A 422 -14.08 -8.83 15.74
N PHE A 423 -13.65 -9.61 14.75
CA PHE A 423 -12.49 -10.48 14.90
C PHE A 423 -11.21 -9.66 15.11
N VAL A 424 -11.03 -8.59 14.33
CA VAL A 424 -9.88 -7.68 14.49
C VAL A 424 -9.85 -7.10 15.90
N ALA A 425 -10.96 -6.51 16.36
CA ALA A 425 -11.04 -5.92 17.70
C ALA A 425 -10.77 -6.95 18.81
N GLU A 426 -11.41 -8.12 18.75
CA GLU A 426 -11.21 -9.21 19.72
C GLU A 426 -9.77 -9.73 19.72
N ALA A 427 -9.17 -9.89 18.54
CA ALA A 427 -7.81 -10.40 18.39
C ALA A 427 -6.80 -9.39 18.94
N SER A 428 -6.93 -8.13 18.57
CA SER A 428 -6.08 -7.05 19.06
C SER A 428 -6.17 -6.89 20.57
N GLN A 429 -7.38 -6.92 21.14
CA GLN A 429 -7.57 -6.86 22.58
C GLN A 429 -6.87 -8.04 23.27
N MET A 430 -7.06 -9.27 22.77
CA MET A 430 -6.41 -10.46 23.30
C MET A 430 -4.88 -10.36 23.22
N LEU A 431 -4.34 -9.96 22.07
CA LEU A 431 -2.89 -9.81 21.87
C LEU A 431 -2.30 -8.82 22.88
N ARG A 432 -2.94 -7.66 23.07
CA ARG A 432 -2.48 -6.63 24.03
C ARG A 432 -2.61 -7.08 25.48
N GLN A 433 -3.64 -7.85 25.82
CA GLN A 433 -3.79 -8.44 27.16
C GLN A 433 -2.69 -9.47 27.46
N ARG A 434 -2.32 -10.29 26.47
CA ARG A 434 -1.29 -11.33 26.62
C ARG A 434 0.12 -10.76 26.60
N ARG A 435 0.36 -9.74 25.77
CA ARG A 435 1.66 -9.11 25.58
C ARG A 435 1.48 -7.59 25.45
N PRO A 436 1.44 -6.87 26.59
CA PRO A 436 1.37 -5.41 26.58
C PRO A 436 2.51 -4.81 25.75
N GLY A 437 2.20 -3.80 24.94
CA GLY A 437 3.18 -3.16 24.06
C GLY A 437 3.43 -3.87 22.72
N ILE A 438 2.81 -5.02 22.45
CA ILE A 438 2.84 -5.65 21.11
C ILE A 438 2.24 -4.69 20.07
N THR A 439 2.90 -4.59 18.92
CA THR A 439 2.37 -3.84 17.77
C THR A 439 1.40 -4.72 16.99
N VAL A 440 0.21 -4.23 16.70
CA VAL A 440 -0.78 -4.92 15.86
C VAL A 440 -0.96 -4.13 14.57
N SER A 441 -0.79 -4.78 13.43
CA SER A 441 -0.96 -4.14 12.12
C SER A 441 -1.84 -4.96 11.20
N ALA A 442 -2.38 -4.34 10.15
CA ALA A 442 -3.17 -5.05 9.14
C ALA A 442 -2.75 -4.65 7.71
N ALA A 443 -2.57 -5.65 6.85
CA ALA A 443 -2.41 -5.46 5.41
C ALA A 443 -3.78 -5.27 4.74
N VAL A 444 -3.99 -4.12 4.11
CA VAL A 444 -5.31 -3.72 3.59
C VAL A 444 -5.22 -3.09 2.21
N PHE A 445 -6.30 -3.12 1.43
CA PHE A 445 -6.31 -2.43 0.13
C PHE A 445 -6.50 -0.92 0.29
N ALA A 446 -5.81 -0.14 -0.55
CA ALA A 446 -6.00 1.32 -0.68
C ALA A 446 -7.17 1.72 -1.60
N LYS A 447 -8.13 0.80 -1.85
CA LYS A 447 -9.30 1.06 -2.71
C LYS A 447 -10.37 1.85 -1.96
N PRO A 448 -11.24 2.62 -2.65
CA PRO A 448 -12.31 3.39 -2.00
C PRO A 448 -13.16 2.54 -1.05
N THR A 449 -13.58 3.13 0.08
CA THR A 449 -14.29 2.43 1.17
C THR A 449 -15.48 1.64 0.66
N HIS A 450 -16.33 2.28 -0.14
CA HIS A 450 -17.51 1.63 -0.73
C HIS A 450 -17.12 0.40 -1.56
N GLU A 451 -16.04 0.47 -2.34
CA GLU A 451 -15.58 -0.67 -3.14
C GLU A 451 -15.11 -1.82 -2.23
N ARG A 452 -14.28 -1.53 -1.22
CA ARG A 452 -13.77 -2.57 -0.32
C ARG A 452 -14.87 -3.21 0.51
N VAL A 453 -15.77 -2.41 1.09
CA VAL A 453 -16.90 -2.91 1.87
C VAL A 453 -17.81 -3.80 1.02
N GLN A 454 -18.12 -3.41 -0.22
CA GLN A 454 -19.00 -4.20 -1.08
C GLN A 454 -18.33 -5.43 -1.71
N LYS A 455 -17.03 -5.37 -2.02
CA LYS A 455 -16.33 -6.44 -2.75
C LYS A 455 -15.54 -7.40 -1.87
N ILE A 456 -15.03 -6.96 -0.72
CA ILE A 456 -14.17 -7.77 0.16
C ILE A 456 -14.51 -7.67 1.65
N GLN A 457 -15.46 -6.80 2.04
CA GLN A 457 -15.88 -6.60 3.44
C GLN A 457 -14.71 -6.28 4.39
N GLN A 458 -13.71 -5.56 3.88
CA GLN A 458 -12.63 -4.98 4.67
C GLN A 458 -13.05 -3.55 4.99
N ASP A 459 -13.11 -3.17 6.27
CA ASP A 459 -13.59 -1.86 6.74
C ASP A 459 -12.55 -1.30 7.72
N TRP A 460 -11.37 -1.01 7.18
CA TRP A 460 -10.18 -0.80 8.00
C TRP A 460 -10.13 0.59 8.62
N GLU A 461 -10.84 1.57 8.06
CA GLU A 461 -10.99 2.92 8.61
C GLU A 461 -11.62 2.82 10.00
N THR A 462 -12.70 2.04 10.12
CA THR A 462 -13.34 1.77 11.41
C THR A 462 -12.37 1.13 12.42
N TRP A 463 -11.48 0.24 11.98
CA TRP A 463 -10.48 -0.38 12.87
C TRP A 463 -9.45 0.65 13.35
N ALA A 464 -9.02 1.52 12.44
CA ALA A 464 -8.03 2.56 12.69
C ALA A 464 -8.60 3.65 13.63
N GLU A 465 -9.81 4.14 13.36
CA GLU A 465 -10.52 5.13 14.19
C GLU A 465 -10.76 4.63 15.62
N ARG A 466 -10.98 3.32 15.80
CA ARG A 466 -11.16 2.69 17.12
C ARG A 466 -9.84 2.39 17.84
N GLY A 467 -8.70 2.51 17.16
CA GLY A 467 -7.41 2.06 17.69
C GLY A 467 -7.30 0.54 17.84
N ASP A 468 -8.12 -0.22 17.10
CA ASP A 468 -8.08 -1.69 17.09
C ASP A 468 -6.74 -2.18 16.54
N VAL A 469 -6.08 -1.41 15.67
CA VAL A 469 -4.74 -1.68 15.15
C VAL A 469 -3.86 -0.46 15.35
N ASP A 470 -2.56 -0.68 15.47
CA ASP A 470 -1.56 0.39 15.52
C ASP A 470 -1.24 0.92 14.14
N TRP A 471 -1.12 0.01 13.17
CA TRP A 471 -0.77 0.36 11.79
C TRP A 471 -1.76 -0.20 10.79
N ILE A 472 -2.14 0.67 9.86
CA ILE A 472 -2.75 0.29 8.60
C ILE A 472 -1.65 0.26 7.54
N VAL A 473 -1.37 -0.93 7.02
CA VAL A 473 -0.36 -1.11 5.98
C VAL A 473 -1.06 -1.25 4.62
N LEU A 474 -1.01 -0.19 3.82
CA LEU A 474 -1.75 -0.12 2.55
C LEU A 474 -1.04 -0.92 1.46
N MET A 475 -1.76 -1.82 0.79
CA MET A 475 -1.32 -2.49 -0.44
C MET A 475 -1.56 -1.57 -1.65
N SER A 476 -0.83 -0.45 -1.67
CA SER A 476 -0.90 0.62 -2.67
C SER A 476 0.01 0.34 -3.88
N TYR A 477 -0.22 -0.78 -4.56
CA TYR A 477 0.68 -1.23 -5.62
C TYR A 477 0.41 -0.54 -6.96
N ALA A 478 1.38 0.23 -7.44
CA ALA A 478 1.32 0.96 -8.70
C ALA A 478 2.67 0.93 -9.45
N MET A 479 2.61 1.01 -10.77
CA MET A 479 3.79 0.94 -11.66
C MET A 479 4.57 2.27 -11.79
N ASP A 480 4.00 3.39 -11.37
CA ASP A 480 4.61 4.73 -11.40
C ASP A 480 4.17 5.57 -10.19
N THR A 481 4.86 6.68 -9.96
CA THR A 481 4.69 7.54 -8.78
C THR A 481 3.37 8.29 -8.78
N ASN A 482 2.93 8.82 -9.92
CA ASN A 482 1.65 9.54 -9.99
C ASN A 482 0.46 8.62 -9.72
N ARG A 483 0.45 7.37 -10.22
CA ARG A 483 -0.61 6.41 -9.86
C ARG A 483 -0.53 6.01 -8.41
N PHE A 484 0.68 5.87 -7.88
CA PHE A 484 0.89 5.58 -6.48
C PHE A 484 0.29 6.69 -5.59
N GLU A 485 0.59 7.95 -5.87
CA GLU A 485 0.01 9.14 -5.23
C GLU A 485 -1.52 9.12 -5.29
N GLU A 486 -2.12 8.90 -6.47
CA GLU A 486 -3.58 8.79 -6.63
C GLU A 486 -4.22 7.73 -5.71
N LEU A 487 -3.54 6.61 -5.48
CA LEU A 487 -4.05 5.53 -4.62
C LEU A 487 -4.00 5.88 -3.13
N ILE A 488 -3.00 6.67 -2.70
CA ILE A 488 -2.74 6.90 -1.27
C ILE A 488 -3.26 8.24 -0.76
N HIS A 489 -3.38 9.25 -1.62
CA HIS A 489 -3.80 10.61 -1.22
C HIS A 489 -5.09 10.65 -0.39
N PRO A 490 -6.19 9.94 -0.77
CA PRO A 490 -7.41 9.96 0.03
C PRO A 490 -7.22 9.44 1.46
N TRP A 491 -6.19 8.60 1.68
CA TRP A 491 -5.94 7.95 2.96
C TRP A 491 -4.89 8.67 3.80
N VAL A 492 -4.03 9.48 3.19
CA VAL A 492 -2.94 10.15 3.91
C VAL A 492 -3.19 11.65 4.08
N LEU A 493 -4.03 12.25 3.23
CA LEU A 493 -4.33 13.70 3.27
C LEU A 493 -5.72 14.01 3.84
N ASP A 494 -6.72 13.19 3.52
CA ASP A 494 -8.13 13.52 3.80
C ASP A 494 -8.68 12.82 5.06
N GLY A 495 -7.95 11.85 5.62
CA GLY A 495 -8.40 11.00 6.71
C GLY A 495 -7.81 11.36 8.07
N ASN A 496 -8.58 11.15 9.14
CA ASN A 496 -8.08 11.19 10.52
C ASN A 496 -8.38 9.84 11.18
N TYR A 497 -7.32 9.12 11.54
CA TYR A 497 -7.42 7.75 12.09
C TYR A 497 -6.97 7.69 13.55
N GLY A 498 -7.12 8.80 14.28
CA GLY A 498 -6.71 8.91 15.67
C GLY A 498 -5.21 8.63 15.82
N SER A 499 -4.87 7.70 16.69
CA SER A 499 -3.48 7.29 16.95
C SER A 499 -2.98 6.20 15.99
N THR A 500 -3.71 5.81 14.96
CA THR A 500 -3.29 4.74 14.04
C THR A 500 -2.39 5.30 12.95
N LEU A 501 -1.20 4.71 12.76
CA LEU A 501 -0.28 5.13 11.71
C LEU A 501 -0.65 4.47 10.37
N ILE A 502 -0.63 5.26 9.29
CA ILE A 502 -0.79 4.76 7.93
C ILE A 502 0.59 4.53 7.31
N ILE A 503 0.85 3.30 6.88
CA ILE A 503 2.12 2.87 6.28
C ILE A 503 1.88 2.40 4.84
N PRO A 504 2.10 3.25 3.83
CA PRO A 504 1.93 2.85 2.44
C PRO A 504 2.91 1.78 1.98
N GLY A 505 2.41 0.81 1.23
CA GLY A 505 3.15 -0.33 0.70
C GLY A 505 3.48 -0.17 -0.78
N ILE A 506 4.74 -0.41 -1.13
CA ILE A 506 5.27 -0.36 -2.50
C ILE A 506 5.58 -1.79 -2.94
N ARG A 507 5.07 -2.21 -4.10
CA ARG A 507 5.41 -3.52 -4.67
C ARG A 507 6.60 -3.43 -5.61
N LEU A 508 7.67 -4.17 -5.32
CA LEU A 508 8.91 -4.19 -6.08
C LEU A 508 8.85 -5.07 -7.35
N LEU A 509 7.96 -6.07 -7.39
CA LEU A 509 7.86 -6.95 -8.56
C LEU A 509 7.49 -6.15 -9.81
N ASN A 510 8.36 -6.21 -10.83
CA ASN A 510 8.26 -5.49 -12.10
C ASN A 510 8.26 -3.95 -12.01
N LEU A 511 8.58 -3.38 -10.84
CA LEU A 511 8.71 -1.94 -10.67
C LEU A 511 10.12 -1.49 -11.07
N PRO A 512 10.29 -0.49 -11.96
CA PRO A 512 11.60 0.07 -12.27
C PRO A 512 12.28 0.65 -11.01
N GLU A 513 13.60 0.50 -10.90
CA GLU A 513 14.35 0.87 -9.69
C GLU A 513 14.18 2.34 -9.31
N MET A 514 14.25 3.23 -10.31
CA MET A 514 14.04 4.66 -10.10
C MET A 514 12.59 5.01 -9.76
N ALA A 515 11.60 4.24 -10.24
CA ALA A 515 10.21 4.44 -9.83
C ALA A 515 10.01 4.02 -8.36
N ALA A 516 10.69 2.97 -7.90
CA ALA A 516 10.67 2.58 -6.49
C ALA A 516 11.28 3.69 -5.59
N LEU A 517 12.42 4.26 -6.00
CA LEU A 517 13.04 5.38 -5.28
C LEU A 517 12.15 6.62 -5.27
N ASP A 518 11.55 6.97 -6.40
CA ASP A 518 10.67 8.13 -6.53
C ASP A 518 9.39 7.98 -5.69
N GLN A 519 8.81 6.77 -5.61
CA GLN A 519 7.72 6.47 -4.68
C GLN A 519 8.16 6.58 -3.21
N ILE A 520 9.38 6.14 -2.85
CA ILE A 520 9.92 6.32 -1.49
C ILE A 520 10.09 7.81 -1.16
N GLN A 521 10.65 8.61 -2.07
CA GLN A 521 10.79 10.05 -1.85
C GLN A 521 9.44 10.74 -1.71
N THR A 522 8.45 10.35 -2.53
CA THR A 522 7.07 10.84 -2.39
C THR A 522 6.53 10.63 -0.98
N LEU A 523 6.76 9.46 -0.39
CA LEU A 523 6.30 9.17 0.98
C LEU A 523 6.99 10.01 2.05
N ARG A 524 8.22 10.48 1.80
CA ARG A 524 8.92 11.41 2.70
C ARG A 524 8.37 12.83 2.61
N ASP A 525 7.79 13.16 1.47
CA ASP A 525 7.18 14.46 1.22
C ASP A 525 5.71 14.51 1.71
N LEU A 526 5.07 13.35 1.91
CA LEU A 526 3.70 13.19 2.39
C LEU A 526 3.61 12.99 3.92
N PRO A 527 2.43 13.18 4.56
CA PRO A 527 2.27 13.15 6.01
C PRO A 527 2.22 11.72 6.61
N VAL A 528 3.17 10.86 6.23
CA VAL A 528 3.25 9.46 6.68
C VAL A 528 4.50 9.19 7.53
N SER A 529 4.44 8.14 8.36
CA SER A 529 5.51 7.79 9.31
C SER A 529 6.52 6.75 8.77
N GLY A 530 6.38 6.36 7.50
CA GLY A 530 7.26 5.39 6.86
C GLY A 530 6.56 4.64 5.73
N TYR A 531 7.16 3.52 5.33
CA TYR A 531 6.72 2.72 4.20
C TYR A 531 7.02 1.23 4.39
N ALA A 532 6.36 0.40 3.56
CA ALA A 532 6.59 -1.03 3.49
C ALA A 532 6.90 -1.49 2.06
N LEU A 533 7.85 -2.41 1.88
CA LEU A 533 8.23 -2.94 0.58
C LEU A 533 7.75 -4.39 0.42
N PHE A 534 7.06 -4.70 -0.68
CA PHE A 534 6.55 -6.02 -1.03
C PHE A 534 7.20 -6.55 -2.32
N ALA A 535 7.97 -7.62 -2.31
CA ALA A 535 8.41 -8.43 -1.17
C ALA A 535 9.92 -8.68 -1.27
N ALA A 536 10.50 -9.31 -0.23
CA ALA A 536 11.92 -9.63 -0.14
C ALA A 536 12.44 -10.45 -1.34
N ASP A 537 11.61 -11.31 -1.95
CA ASP A 537 11.94 -12.03 -3.18
C ASP A 537 12.29 -11.11 -4.37
N ASN A 538 11.83 -9.86 -4.32
CA ASN A 538 11.99 -8.89 -5.39
C ASN A 538 12.96 -7.75 -5.02
N LEU A 539 13.69 -7.88 -3.89
CA LEU A 539 14.81 -7.02 -3.57
C LEU A 539 16.04 -7.41 -4.41
N GLN A 540 16.03 -6.97 -5.67
CA GLN A 540 17.09 -7.20 -6.64
C GLN A 540 18.34 -6.34 -6.32
N GLN A 541 19.48 -6.69 -6.92
CA GLN A 541 20.77 -6.07 -6.61
C GLN A 541 20.78 -4.54 -6.83
N GLY A 542 20.15 -4.01 -7.88
CA GLY A 542 20.17 -2.57 -8.14
C GLY A 542 19.34 -1.79 -7.10
N ILE A 543 18.10 -2.20 -6.83
CA ILE A 543 17.29 -1.63 -5.72
C ILE A 543 18.00 -1.78 -4.37
N GLN A 544 18.61 -2.93 -4.10
CA GLN A 544 19.38 -3.12 -2.87
C GLN A 544 20.56 -2.13 -2.78
N THR A 545 21.29 -1.91 -3.87
CA THR A 545 22.41 -0.95 -3.91
C THR A 545 21.91 0.47 -3.65
N LEU A 546 20.81 0.87 -4.30
CA LEU A 546 20.17 2.16 -4.07
C LEU A 546 19.76 2.36 -2.60
N LEU A 547 19.15 1.35 -1.98
CA LEU A 547 18.76 1.41 -0.57
C LEU A 547 19.97 1.38 0.37
N ASN A 548 21.02 0.62 0.06
CA ASN A 548 22.25 0.64 0.87
C ASN A 548 22.86 2.04 0.91
N ASN A 549 22.89 2.73 -0.23
CA ASN A 549 23.47 4.07 -0.31
C ASN A 549 22.59 5.13 0.35
N THR A 550 21.27 5.05 0.14
CA THR A 550 20.34 6.09 0.61
C THR A 550 19.81 5.83 2.03
N GLN A 551 19.83 4.59 2.51
CA GLN A 551 19.24 4.17 3.79
C GLN A 551 20.18 3.42 4.72
N GLY A 552 21.26 2.84 4.20
CA GLY A 552 22.09 1.85 4.88
C GLY A 552 23.15 2.40 5.83
N ASP A 553 23.21 3.71 6.05
CA ASP A 553 24.16 4.30 6.99
C ASP A 553 23.79 3.94 8.44
N THR A 554 24.43 2.88 8.94
CA THR A 554 24.23 2.37 10.30
C THR A 554 25.00 3.15 11.36
N SER A 555 25.81 4.15 10.98
CA SER A 555 26.54 4.99 11.94
C SER A 555 25.61 5.95 12.69
N MET A 556 24.44 6.25 12.13
CA MET A 556 23.42 7.13 12.68
C MET A 556 22.11 6.36 12.88
N PRO A 557 21.98 5.56 13.95
CA PRO A 557 20.74 4.84 14.22
C PRO A 557 19.59 5.82 14.50
N HIS A 558 18.50 5.65 13.76
CA HIS A 558 17.30 6.49 13.92
C HIS A 558 16.30 5.88 14.90
N SER A 559 15.59 6.74 15.62
CA SER A 559 14.47 6.31 16.48
C SER A 559 13.37 5.63 15.67
N LEU A 560 12.85 4.51 16.19
CA LEU A 560 11.72 3.79 15.58
C LEU A 560 10.38 4.47 15.95
N PRO A 561 9.58 4.93 14.97
CA PRO A 561 8.33 5.67 15.23
C PRO A 561 7.39 5.05 16.26
N GLN A 562 7.24 3.73 16.23
CA GLN A 562 6.34 2.97 17.09
C GLN A 562 6.89 2.69 18.49
N ARG A 563 8.20 2.79 18.69
CA ARG A 563 8.85 2.56 20.01
C ARG A 563 9.21 3.86 20.70
N GLN A 564 9.58 4.87 19.92
CA GLN A 564 10.11 6.14 20.40
C GLN A 564 9.44 7.31 19.65
N PRO A 565 8.09 7.41 19.64
CA PRO A 565 7.36 8.39 18.83
C PRO A 565 7.79 9.83 19.11
N PHE A 566 8.05 10.19 20.37
CA PHE A 566 8.49 11.53 20.75
C PHE A 566 9.92 11.83 20.28
N ASN A 567 10.85 10.87 20.39
CA ASN A 567 12.20 11.03 19.83
C ASN A 567 12.17 11.10 18.30
N THR A 568 11.37 10.26 17.64
CA THR A 568 11.15 10.32 16.19
C THR A 568 10.58 11.69 15.78
N ALA A 569 9.60 12.23 16.53
CA ALA A 569 9.06 13.57 16.29
C ALA A 569 10.14 14.66 16.40
N ALA A 570 10.97 14.61 17.44
CA ALA A 570 12.09 15.52 17.62
C ALA A 570 13.13 15.40 16.48
N GLU A 571 13.55 14.19 16.11
CA GLU A 571 14.49 13.95 15.01
C GLU A 571 13.96 14.44 13.66
N ARG A 572 12.66 14.23 13.39
CA ARG A 572 11.97 14.72 12.20
C ARG A 572 11.95 16.24 12.15
N TYR A 573 11.70 16.88 13.29
CA TYR A 573 11.72 18.33 13.40
C TYR A 573 13.13 18.90 13.21
N GLN A 574 14.14 18.31 13.84
CA GLN A 574 15.54 18.72 13.64
C GLN A 574 15.97 18.61 12.17
N SER A 575 15.46 17.64 11.42
CA SER A 575 15.68 17.58 9.98
C SER A 575 15.09 18.79 9.24
N LEU A 576 13.90 19.26 9.62
CA LEU A 576 13.32 20.49 9.07
C LEU A 576 14.15 21.71 9.46
N GLN A 577 14.60 21.78 10.72
CA GLN A 577 15.45 22.86 11.19
C GLN A 577 16.75 22.97 10.38
N ARG A 578 17.41 21.84 10.10
CA ARG A 578 18.61 21.79 9.24
C ARG A 578 18.34 22.32 7.83
N GLU A 579 17.22 21.94 7.21
CA GLU A 579 16.83 22.40 5.89
C GLU A 579 16.54 23.91 5.87
N TRP A 580 15.79 24.39 6.85
CA TRP A 580 15.50 25.82 7.02
C TRP A 580 16.76 26.64 7.31
N GLY A 581 17.65 26.16 8.18
CA GLY A 581 18.91 26.82 8.50
C GLY A 581 19.85 26.90 7.29
N TRP A 582 19.89 25.83 6.48
CA TRP A 582 20.62 25.84 5.23
C TRP A 582 20.05 26.87 4.24
N LEU A 583 18.72 26.92 4.06
CA LEU A 583 18.09 27.90 3.17
C LEU A 583 18.27 29.35 3.66
N LEU A 584 18.20 29.55 4.98
CA LEU A 584 18.39 30.85 5.61
C LEU A 584 19.82 31.36 5.42
N SER A 585 20.83 30.53 5.72
CA SER A 585 22.25 30.89 5.57
C SER A 585 22.66 31.18 4.13
N ASN A 586 21.93 30.61 3.16
CA ASN A 586 22.13 30.85 1.73
C ASN A 586 21.20 31.94 1.15
N GLY A 587 20.44 32.67 1.98
CA GLY A 587 19.58 33.77 1.53
C GLY A 587 18.44 33.34 0.60
N GLN A 588 18.04 32.06 0.69
CA GLN A 588 16.96 31.45 -0.08
C GLN A 588 15.63 31.42 0.68
N LEU A 589 15.64 31.69 1.98
CA LEU A 589 14.46 31.86 2.80
C LEU A 589 14.13 33.35 2.96
N LEU A 590 12.91 33.75 2.58
CA LEU A 590 12.45 35.14 2.62
C LEU A 590 11.27 35.31 3.57
N MET A 591 11.37 36.33 4.42
CA MET A 591 10.31 36.83 5.30
C MET A 591 10.55 38.33 5.52
N ARG A 592 9.55 39.06 6.03
CA ARG A 592 9.76 40.43 6.52
C ARG A 592 10.86 40.42 7.59
N GLU A 593 11.84 41.32 7.47
CA GLU A 593 13.06 41.34 8.31
C GLU A 593 12.76 41.36 9.81
N GLN A 594 11.78 42.16 10.23
CA GLN A 594 11.34 42.25 11.63
C GLN A 594 10.70 40.95 12.17
N ARG A 595 10.22 40.07 11.28
CA ARG A 595 9.58 38.79 11.64
C ARG A 595 10.56 37.63 11.61
N MET A 596 11.62 37.71 10.79
CA MET A 596 12.60 36.63 10.63
C MET A 596 13.27 36.25 11.97
N ALA A 597 13.67 37.23 12.78
CA ALA A 597 14.29 36.95 14.08
C ALA A 597 13.35 36.21 15.03
N GLN A 598 12.10 36.67 15.14
CA GLN A 598 11.09 35.99 15.96
C GLN A 598 10.82 34.57 15.46
N TRP A 599 10.72 34.38 14.14
CA TRP A 599 10.49 33.06 13.57
C TRP A 599 11.64 32.09 13.85
N VAL A 600 12.89 32.55 13.78
CA VAL A 600 14.06 31.73 14.16
C VAL A 600 14.00 31.32 15.64
N ASP A 601 13.66 32.26 16.53
CA ASP A 601 13.51 31.97 17.96
C ASP A 601 12.36 30.97 18.21
N ASP A 602 11.22 31.12 17.52
CA ASP A 602 10.07 30.23 17.64
C ASP A 602 10.41 28.80 17.14
N VAL A 603 11.16 28.70 16.04
CA VAL A 603 11.64 27.41 15.50
C VAL A 603 12.57 26.70 16.49
N ASN A 604 13.57 27.40 17.02
CA ASN A 604 14.51 26.80 17.97
C ASN A 604 13.81 26.37 19.26
N LYS A 605 12.92 27.22 19.80
CA LYS A 605 12.13 26.91 20.99
C LYS A 605 11.28 25.65 20.82
N LEU A 606 10.62 25.47 19.68
CA LEU A 606 9.84 24.25 19.42
C LEU A 606 10.75 23.01 19.37
N GLY A 607 11.96 23.14 18.80
CA GLY A 607 12.97 22.08 18.81
C GLY A 607 13.36 21.65 20.22
N ASP A 608 13.61 22.61 21.11
CA ASP A 608 13.93 22.36 22.52
C ASP A 608 12.75 21.68 23.24
N GLN A 609 11.52 22.15 23.02
CA GLN A 609 10.35 21.55 23.65
C GLN A 609 10.06 20.12 23.18
N LEU A 610 10.32 19.82 21.90
CA LEU A 610 10.23 18.46 21.38
C LEU A 610 11.28 17.55 22.02
N ALA A 611 12.51 18.04 22.21
CA ALA A 611 13.54 17.30 22.94
C ALA A 611 13.14 17.07 24.42
N ASP A 612 12.66 18.10 25.11
CA ASP A 612 12.17 18.01 26.49
C ASP A 612 10.99 17.05 26.65
N LEU A 613 10.10 16.99 25.63
CA LEU A 613 8.99 16.06 25.58
C LEU A 613 9.48 14.62 25.34
N ALA A 614 10.49 14.44 24.50
CA ALA A 614 11.08 13.13 24.22
C ALA A 614 11.81 12.54 25.44
N GLU A 615 12.43 13.38 26.27
CA GLU A 615 13.10 12.94 27.50
C GLU A 615 12.13 12.59 28.64
N ASP A 616 11.06 13.38 28.82
CA ASP A 616 10.08 13.19 29.90
C ASP A 616 8.66 13.51 29.40
N PRO A 617 7.97 12.53 28.78
CA PRO A 617 6.65 12.71 28.21
C PRO A 617 5.57 13.05 29.25
N SER A 618 4.78 14.10 28.98
CA SER A 618 3.62 14.45 29.80
C SER A 618 2.57 15.21 29.00
N HIS A 619 1.29 15.10 29.42
CA HIS A 619 0.18 15.83 28.81
C HIS A 619 0.44 17.34 28.68
N ARG A 620 1.00 17.96 29.73
CA ARG A 620 1.32 19.40 29.73
C ARG A 620 2.32 19.77 28.63
N LYS A 621 3.46 19.07 28.55
CA LYS A 621 4.49 19.36 27.53
C LYS A 621 3.96 19.08 26.13
N LEU A 622 3.14 18.03 25.97
CA LEU A 622 2.52 17.69 24.71
C LEU A 622 1.59 18.81 24.22
N GLU A 623 0.73 19.35 25.08
CA GLU A 623 -0.14 20.49 24.75
C GLU A 623 0.66 21.74 24.37
N GLU A 624 1.76 22.01 25.07
CA GLU A 624 2.67 23.14 24.75
C GLU A 624 3.31 22.96 23.36
N VAL A 625 3.83 21.78 23.06
CA VAL A 625 4.41 21.44 21.74
C VAL A 625 3.36 21.59 20.64
N ARG A 626 2.17 20.99 20.81
CA ARG A 626 1.07 21.07 19.83
C ARG A 626 0.67 22.52 19.53
N SER A 627 0.57 23.35 20.57
CA SER A 627 0.23 24.76 20.41
C SER A 627 1.27 25.51 19.57
N HIS A 628 2.57 25.35 19.85
CA HIS A 628 3.61 26.02 19.08
C HIS A 628 3.78 25.43 17.68
N LEU A 629 3.61 24.11 17.51
CA LEU A 629 3.60 23.46 16.20
C LEU A 629 2.52 24.06 15.29
N HIS A 630 1.30 24.25 15.83
CA HIS A 630 0.20 24.88 15.09
C HIS A 630 0.50 26.34 14.72
N GLN A 631 1.08 27.12 15.63
CA GLN A 631 1.48 28.50 15.37
C GLN A 631 2.55 28.59 14.28
N LEU A 632 3.58 27.73 14.35
CA LEU A 632 4.63 27.68 13.34
C LEU A 632 4.07 27.33 11.96
N ASN A 633 3.16 26.36 11.89
CA ASN A 633 2.53 25.96 10.62
C ASN A 633 1.76 27.12 9.96
N GLN A 634 1.04 27.93 10.75
CA GLN A 634 0.35 29.12 10.24
C GLN A 634 1.31 30.17 9.65
N VAL A 635 2.50 30.33 10.23
CA VAL A 635 3.51 31.28 9.74
C VAL A 635 4.14 30.78 8.43
N ILE A 636 4.39 29.47 8.31
CA ILE A 636 4.92 28.87 7.07
C ILE A 636 3.96 29.10 5.90
N ASP A 637 2.65 28.89 6.11
CA ASP A 637 1.63 29.07 5.07
C ASP A 637 1.45 30.54 4.65
N SER A 638 1.50 31.48 5.61
CA SER A 638 1.09 32.87 5.37
C SER A 638 2.20 33.90 5.17
N GLU A 639 3.41 33.68 5.70
CA GLU A 639 4.47 34.70 5.77
C GLU A 639 5.78 34.30 5.12
N LEU A 640 5.99 33.01 4.81
CA LEU A 640 7.26 32.49 4.31
C LEU A 640 7.28 32.38 2.78
N THR A 641 8.42 32.69 2.17
CA THR A 641 8.64 32.46 0.74
C THR A 641 10.03 31.85 0.52
N VAL A 642 10.11 30.85 -0.34
CA VAL A 642 11.38 30.20 -0.71
C VAL A 642 11.78 30.60 -2.12
N LYS A 643 13.04 31.02 -2.31
CA LYS A 643 13.65 31.19 -3.64
C LYS A 643 13.97 29.82 -4.25
N SER A 644 12.95 29.16 -4.75
CA SER A 644 12.98 27.81 -5.34
C SER A 644 12.14 27.78 -6.62
N GLN A 645 12.48 26.90 -7.57
CA GLN A 645 11.65 26.66 -8.76
C GLN A 645 10.29 26.05 -8.38
N GLN A 646 10.23 25.27 -7.29
CA GLN A 646 9.04 24.57 -6.80
C GLN A 646 8.59 25.08 -5.42
N ASN A 647 8.47 26.41 -5.25
CA ASN A 647 8.09 27.02 -3.96
C ASN A 647 6.79 26.43 -3.37
N ARG A 648 5.74 26.28 -4.17
CA ARG A 648 4.45 25.77 -3.68
C ARG A 648 4.56 24.32 -3.20
N TYR A 649 5.21 23.46 -3.98
CA TYR A 649 5.45 22.07 -3.62
C TYR A 649 6.20 21.99 -2.27
N ARG A 650 7.25 22.81 -2.12
CA ARG A 650 8.06 22.82 -0.90
C ARG A 650 7.31 23.24 0.35
N LEU A 651 6.55 24.33 0.28
CA LEU A 651 5.76 24.80 1.42
C LEU A 651 4.78 23.71 1.85
N GLN A 652 4.12 23.07 0.88
CA GLN A 652 3.22 21.96 1.13
C GLN A 652 3.93 20.74 1.74
N THR A 653 5.13 20.38 1.27
CA THR A 653 5.94 19.31 1.87
C THR A 653 6.29 19.61 3.32
N TRP A 654 6.59 20.86 3.68
CA TRP A 654 6.86 21.23 5.08
C TRP A 654 5.61 21.12 5.95
N GLU A 655 4.46 21.58 5.47
CA GLU A 655 3.17 21.38 6.16
C GLU A 655 2.89 19.89 6.40
N TYR A 656 3.10 19.04 5.39
CA TYR A 656 2.94 17.60 5.52
C TYR A 656 3.92 16.98 6.51
N ARG A 657 5.18 17.41 6.54
CA ARG A 657 6.17 16.92 7.50
C ARG A 657 5.88 17.37 8.94
N LEU A 658 5.30 18.56 9.13
CA LEU A 658 4.78 19.00 10.42
C LEU A 658 3.53 18.18 10.83
N ALA A 659 2.66 17.83 9.89
CA ALA A 659 1.55 16.93 10.15
C ALA A 659 2.02 15.51 10.52
N THR A 660 3.09 14.99 9.93
CA THR A 660 3.73 13.73 10.37
C THR A 660 4.18 13.82 11.83
N ILE A 661 4.75 14.95 12.27
CA ILE A 661 5.12 15.16 13.67
C ILE A 661 3.88 15.08 14.56
N GLU A 662 2.79 15.75 14.20
CA GLU A 662 1.53 15.67 14.95
C GLU A 662 0.98 14.24 15.05
N HIS A 663 1.02 13.48 13.95
CA HIS A 663 0.62 12.06 13.94
C HIS A 663 1.47 11.21 14.90
N LEU A 664 2.78 11.44 14.94
CA LEU A 664 3.69 10.77 15.88
C LEU A 664 3.38 11.15 17.34
N LEU A 665 3.09 12.43 17.59
CA LEU A 665 2.70 12.91 18.91
C LEU A 665 1.39 12.27 19.40
N ALA A 666 0.37 12.17 18.52
CA ALA A 666 -0.89 11.50 18.82
C ALA A 666 -0.72 10.00 19.05
N TYR A 667 0.13 9.33 18.27
CA TYR A 667 0.53 7.94 18.52
C TYR A 667 1.20 7.79 19.89
N GLY A 668 2.14 8.69 20.21
CA GLY A 668 2.88 8.70 21.46
C GLY A 668 2.00 8.89 22.68
N GLU A 669 1.09 9.86 22.63
CA GLU A 669 0.10 10.14 23.68
C GLU A 669 -0.70 8.88 24.03
N ASN A 670 -1.29 8.23 23.03
CA ASN A 670 -2.13 7.06 23.25
C ASN A 670 -1.37 5.83 23.79
N ARG A 671 -0.07 5.70 23.46
CA ARG A 671 0.72 4.51 23.79
C ARG A 671 1.61 4.65 25.03
N PHE A 672 2.07 5.85 25.33
CA PHE A 672 3.15 6.06 26.30
C PHE A 672 2.83 7.10 27.38
N ILE A 673 1.74 7.86 27.25
CA ILE A 673 1.28 8.76 28.30
C ILE A 673 0.06 8.13 28.99
N PRO A 674 0.14 7.87 30.31
CA PRO A 674 -0.92 7.18 31.05
C PRO A 674 -2.19 8.01 31.30
#